data_AF-A0A285PQF6-F1
#
_entry.id   AF-A0A285PQF6-F1
#
_cell.length_a   1.000
_cell.length_b   1.000
_cell.length_c   1.000
_cell.angle_alpha   90.00
_cell.angle_beta   90.00
_cell.angle_gamma   90.00
#
_symmetry.space_group_name_H-M   'P 1'
#
loop_
_entity.id
_entity.type
_entity.pdbx_description
1 polymer ?
#
loop_
_entity_poly.entity_id
_entity_poly.type
_entity_poly.pdbx_seq_one_letter_code
_entity_poly.pdbx_strand_id
1 'polypeptide(L)'
;MRNKRFIKHTSKAFAILMSAMMAVGIAMPVSAAEKKETKVDKSETVYVNANADGSVDKITVSDWLKNHGSSDTLEDFSNLTNIKNVKGDETFTQNADGSIVWDSKGNDIYYQGETNEELPVTMKVSYYLDGEKMDPKDMAGKSGEVKIRFDYYNNSNETVKVKGKKYNIKTPFTMVTGMILSSDVFSNIEVKNGKVISDGDKSVVVGLAFPGLKSSLNLASYDKLEDVDIPDYVEVTAKADKFELALTATAATTGTLKNIDTSDLNDVDDLKENMDKLTDATDKLIDGSEALSEGMGTLSSSAGEYTKGVSTANAGVKQLVSGLNTLNSKSSQLESGVESLNEGLKALKKGTKALNSGISSYTKGVSSLDAGLQSAAGGTDKLQQGAGALSKGITGYTEGANDLANGIAKLNGKVSGMSNLKLPSEEELKAVKSASSSLESDAKKLQESAATLQSAIEKMNQLSAAVDAYNSKIDAHNKEVSEKFSSAKKALEDVDSKATEEANKQISDKKDSMSSKATADAKAAAKSAIDSVDMEGLTPEMKSALKSAIDSKVSVSVGPESIKISGLTGDAKNALGDAPSADKLTLGELKVSLGDIETLLKDMKTQAAILENFAANTGSLSDAAGEIPALIKGVSDLNSGAKALTANNKKLTSGMKDLTSGLSSLSDGLDTMTKGAATLTGNNNSLTTGADSVDKGTGKLVEGSKKLVTGVKAYAQGVNAAAIGIQSLSTGMNKLDSAGGQLTSGIDKLATGSDTLTEGLKTFNNDGISKLSDLAGDDLDSVINHFKAVKKADKRYQSFGGIKKGAEGSVKFVIETDAIETEDE
;
A
#
# COMPACT_ATOMS: atom_id res chain seq x y z
N MET A 1 -84.63 -91.75 26.50
CA MET A 1 -84.65 -90.46 27.25
C MET A 1 -83.23 -90.02 27.61
N ARG A 2 -82.41 -89.65 26.62
CA ARG A 2 -81.00 -89.24 26.83
C ARG A 2 -80.60 -88.01 25.99
N ASN A 3 -81.59 -87.28 25.47
CA ASN A 3 -81.41 -86.17 24.53
C ASN A 3 -82.16 -84.89 24.98
N LYS A 4 -82.01 -84.50 26.26
CA LYS A 4 -82.71 -83.31 26.84
C LYS A 4 -81.84 -82.40 27.72
N ARG A 5 -80.55 -82.68 27.93
CA ARG A 5 -79.69 -81.88 28.82
C ARG A 5 -78.71 -80.93 28.11
N PHE A 6 -78.29 -81.20 26.87
CA PHE A 6 -77.39 -80.28 26.14
C PHE A 6 -78.14 -79.19 25.33
N ILE A 7 -79.39 -79.44 24.94
CA ILE A 7 -80.25 -78.51 24.17
C ILE A 7 -80.63 -77.24 24.98
N LYS A 8 -80.51 -77.24 26.31
CA LYS A 8 -80.98 -76.12 27.16
C LYS A 8 -79.99 -74.96 27.33
N HIS A 9 -78.68 -75.16 27.13
CA HIS A 9 -77.67 -74.12 27.37
C HIS A 9 -77.06 -73.52 26.10
N THR A 10 -77.08 -74.23 24.96
CA THR A 10 -76.71 -73.69 23.64
C THR A 10 -77.86 -72.91 22.99
N SER A 11 -79.12 -73.19 23.34
CA SER A 11 -80.30 -72.55 22.73
C SER A 11 -80.45 -71.05 23.00
N LYS A 12 -79.96 -70.50 24.12
CA LYS A 12 -80.08 -69.05 24.39
C LYS A 12 -79.12 -68.20 23.56
N ALA A 13 -77.85 -68.59 23.49
CA ALA A 13 -76.85 -67.86 22.68
C ALA A 13 -77.14 -68.00 21.19
N PHE A 14 -77.55 -69.19 20.75
CA PHE A 14 -77.99 -69.43 19.38
C PHE A 14 -79.29 -68.69 19.05
N ALA A 15 -80.29 -68.67 19.95
CA ALA A 15 -81.48 -67.85 19.77
C ALA A 15 -81.16 -66.36 19.72
N ILE A 16 -80.17 -65.86 20.47
CA ILE A 16 -79.70 -64.46 20.40
C ILE A 16 -78.99 -64.19 19.07
N LEU A 17 -78.14 -65.09 18.58
CA LEU A 17 -77.49 -64.96 17.26
C LEU A 17 -78.53 -64.96 16.13
N MET A 18 -79.48 -65.88 16.18
CA MET A 18 -80.58 -65.99 15.22
C MET A 18 -81.52 -64.78 15.31
N SER A 19 -81.84 -64.29 16.51
CA SER A 19 -82.66 -63.06 16.65
C SER A 19 -81.90 -61.80 16.24
N ALA A 20 -80.57 -61.75 16.42
CA ALA A 20 -79.73 -60.70 15.88
C ALA A 20 -79.67 -60.75 14.34
N MET A 21 -79.47 -61.92 13.73
CA MET A 21 -79.54 -62.12 12.27
C MET A 21 -80.93 -61.78 11.71
N MET A 22 -81.99 -62.11 12.44
CA MET A 22 -83.36 -61.76 12.05
C MET A 22 -83.68 -60.26 12.27
N ALA A 23 -82.99 -59.58 13.19
CA ALA A 23 -83.14 -58.14 13.43
C ALA A 23 -82.44 -57.27 12.37
N VAL A 24 -81.46 -57.81 11.64
CA VAL A 24 -80.70 -57.11 10.58
C VAL A 24 -81.57 -56.73 9.37
N GLY A 25 -82.84 -57.16 9.29
CA GLY A 25 -83.72 -56.94 8.14
C GLY A 25 -84.97 -56.07 8.33
N ILE A 26 -85.21 -55.43 9.48
CA ILE A 26 -86.48 -54.68 9.68
C ILE A 26 -86.24 -53.26 10.21
N ALA A 27 -85.81 -52.38 9.29
CA ALA A 27 -86.14 -50.97 9.35
C ALA A 27 -86.88 -50.62 8.04
N MET A 28 -88.19 -50.85 8.02
CA MET A 28 -89.05 -50.32 6.95
C MET A 28 -89.40 -48.87 7.29
N PRO A 29 -89.27 -47.92 6.35
CA PRO A 29 -89.76 -46.57 6.56
C PRO A 29 -91.29 -46.58 6.64
N VAL A 30 -91.84 -46.03 7.72
CA VAL A 30 -93.26 -45.68 7.80
C VAL A 30 -93.47 -44.45 6.92
N SER A 31 -93.83 -44.66 5.66
CA SER A 31 -94.33 -43.59 4.81
C SER A 31 -95.78 -43.29 5.16
N ALA A 32 -96.03 -42.02 5.49
CA ALA A 32 -97.32 -41.52 5.92
C ALA A 32 -98.36 -41.47 4.77
N ALA A 33 -99.54 -42.00 5.08
CA ALA A 33 -100.87 -41.64 4.59
C ALA A 33 -101.08 -41.36 3.09
N GLU A 34 -101.45 -42.40 2.32
CA GLU A 34 -102.38 -42.28 1.20
C GLU A 34 -103.34 -43.48 1.15
N LYS A 35 -104.64 -43.17 0.95
CA LYS A 35 -105.86 -43.99 0.71
C LYS A 35 -105.88 -45.46 1.18
N LYS A 36 -106.91 -45.78 1.99
CA LYS A 36 -107.39 -47.12 2.36
C LYS A 36 -107.68 -48.00 1.12
N GLU A 37 -106.65 -48.59 0.55
CA GLU A 37 -106.74 -49.89 -0.12
C GLU A 37 -106.30 -50.96 0.87
N THR A 38 -106.89 -52.15 0.78
CA THR A 38 -106.48 -53.36 1.52
C THR A 38 -105.09 -53.79 1.05
N LYS A 39 -104.04 -53.09 1.49
CA LYS A 39 -102.66 -53.43 1.19
C LYS A 39 -102.23 -54.59 2.10
N VAL A 40 -101.90 -55.72 1.47
CA VAL A 40 -101.35 -56.90 2.14
C VAL A 40 -99.86 -56.93 1.83
N ASP A 41 -99.04 -56.89 2.87
CA ASP A 41 -97.60 -57.11 2.74
C ASP A 41 -97.26 -58.53 3.16
N LYS A 42 -96.38 -59.20 2.42
CA LYS A 42 -95.91 -60.55 2.74
C LYS A 42 -94.46 -60.52 3.20
N SER A 43 -94.20 -61.01 4.40
CA SER A 43 -92.84 -61.26 4.88
C SER A 43 -92.58 -62.76 4.92
N GLU A 44 -91.63 -63.20 4.12
CA GLU A 44 -91.31 -64.61 3.92
C GLU A 44 -89.96 -64.94 4.53
N THR A 45 -89.92 -66.01 5.33
CA THR A 45 -88.70 -66.60 5.88
C THR A 45 -88.55 -68.02 5.40
N VAL A 46 -87.56 -68.26 4.56
CA VAL A 46 -87.21 -69.58 4.04
C VAL A 46 -86.17 -70.20 4.96
N TYR A 47 -86.58 -71.15 5.79
CA TYR A 47 -85.67 -71.95 6.60
C TYR A 47 -85.15 -73.11 5.75
N VAL A 48 -83.82 -73.20 5.64
CA VAL A 48 -83.12 -74.25 4.92
C VAL A 48 -82.31 -75.02 5.95
N ASN A 49 -82.74 -76.24 6.27
CA ASN A 49 -81.95 -77.17 7.06
C ASN A 49 -81.01 -77.91 6.10
N ALA A 50 -79.72 -77.78 6.35
CA ALA A 50 -78.67 -78.36 5.54
C ALA A 50 -77.76 -79.24 6.39
N ASN A 51 -77.19 -80.29 5.79
CA ASN A 51 -76.13 -81.08 6.40
C ASN A 51 -74.87 -80.20 6.61
N ALA A 52 -73.90 -80.69 7.38
CA ALA A 52 -72.68 -79.95 7.70
C ALA A 52 -71.86 -79.51 6.47
N ASP A 53 -72.01 -80.16 5.31
CA ASP A 53 -71.37 -79.80 4.03
C ASP A 53 -72.15 -78.75 3.21
N GLY A 54 -73.33 -78.33 3.68
CA GLY A 54 -74.24 -77.40 3.02
C GLY A 54 -75.26 -78.04 2.09
N SER A 55 -75.30 -79.37 1.94
CA SER A 55 -76.34 -80.05 1.16
C SER A 55 -77.70 -79.95 1.86
N VAL A 56 -78.74 -79.57 1.11
CA VAL A 56 -80.08 -79.30 1.65
C VAL A 56 -80.79 -80.61 2.00
N ASP A 57 -81.29 -80.71 3.23
CA ASP A 57 -82.16 -81.80 3.69
C ASP A 57 -83.64 -81.39 3.56
N LYS A 58 -84.00 -80.23 4.13
CA LYS A 58 -85.39 -79.76 4.17
C LYS A 58 -85.50 -78.25 4.00
N ILE A 59 -86.47 -77.84 3.19
CA ILE A 59 -86.85 -76.43 3.03
C ILE A 59 -88.24 -76.21 3.61
N THR A 60 -88.33 -75.25 4.52
CA THR A 60 -89.56 -74.84 5.17
C THR A 60 -89.74 -73.35 4.98
N VAL A 61 -90.86 -72.95 4.40
CA VAL A 61 -91.17 -71.53 4.18
C VAL A 61 -92.20 -71.09 5.19
N SER A 62 -91.89 -70.03 5.95
CA SER A 62 -92.80 -69.38 6.88
C SER A 62 -93.19 -68.02 6.32
N ASP A 63 -94.48 -67.86 6.07
CA ASP A 63 -95.07 -66.66 5.52
C ASP A 63 -95.84 -65.90 6.60
N TRP A 64 -95.65 -64.58 6.63
CA TRP A 64 -96.42 -63.64 7.43
C TRP A 64 -97.13 -62.66 6.50
N LEU A 65 -98.44 -62.79 6.40
CA LEU A 65 -99.31 -61.84 5.71
C LEU A 65 -99.81 -60.80 6.69
N LYS A 66 -99.45 -59.55 6.43
CA LYS A 66 -99.80 -58.40 7.27
C LYS A 66 -101.13 -57.80 6.81
N ASN A 67 -102.08 -57.74 7.71
CA ASN A 67 -103.43 -57.25 7.45
C ASN A 67 -103.57 -55.78 7.89
N HIS A 68 -102.88 -54.87 7.20
CA HIS A 68 -102.88 -53.44 7.55
C HIS A 68 -104.27 -52.79 7.53
N GLY A 69 -105.20 -53.37 6.78
CA GLY A 69 -106.59 -52.91 6.66
C GLY A 69 -107.58 -53.61 7.58
N SER A 70 -107.16 -54.59 8.38
CA SER A 70 -108.03 -55.46 9.20
C SER A 70 -109.20 -56.06 8.41
N SER A 71 -108.94 -56.50 7.17
CA SER A 71 -109.92 -57.19 6.32
C SER A 71 -110.32 -58.53 6.95
N ASP A 72 -111.59 -58.94 6.80
CA ASP A 72 -112.04 -60.25 7.26
C ASP A 72 -111.43 -61.38 6.40
N THR A 73 -111.15 -61.13 5.12
CA THR A 73 -110.48 -62.08 4.23
C THR A 73 -109.17 -61.53 3.68
N LEU A 74 -108.17 -62.42 3.53
CA LEU A 74 -106.91 -62.12 2.87
C LEU A 74 -106.66 -63.10 1.72
N GLU A 75 -106.20 -62.57 0.60
CA GLU A 75 -105.78 -63.36 -0.55
C GLU A 75 -104.26 -63.34 -0.65
N ASP A 76 -103.69 -64.52 -0.89
CA ASP A 76 -102.29 -64.70 -1.20
C ASP A 76 -102.11 -65.72 -2.34
N PHE A 77 -100.89 -65.87 -2.80
CA PHE A 77 -100.47 -66.93 -3.70
C PHE A 77 -99.32 -67.70 -3.06
N SER A 78 -99.35 -69.02 -3.12
CA SER A 78 -98.29 -69.86 -2.58
C SER A 78 -98.19 -71.16 -3.39
N ASN A 79 -96.97 -71.50 -3.82
CA ASN A 79 -96.65 -72.79 -4.42
C ASN A 79 -96.27 -73.85 -3.36
N LEU A 80 -96.38 -73.51 -2.07
CA LEU A 80 -96.01 -74.41 -0.99
C LEU A 80 -97.00 -75.57 -0.84
N THR A 81 -96.46 -76.69 -0.38
CA THR A 81 -97.22 -77.89 -0.02
C THR A 81 -97.28 -78.05 1.51
N ASN A 82 -98.17 -78.89 2.02
CA ASN A 82 -98.31 -79.12 3.46
C ASN A 82 -98.56 -77.85 4.30
N ILE A 83 -99.31 -76.89 3.74
CA ILE A 83 -99.57 -75.58 4.36
C ILE A 83 -100.34 -75.74 5.67
N LYS A 84 -99.84 -75.10 6.72
CA LYS A 84 -100.43 -75.08 8.06
C LYS A 84 -100.47 -73.66 8.60
N ASN A 85 -101.59 -73.29 9.23
CA ASN A 85 -101.62 -72.11 10.09
C ASN A 85 -100.74 -72.41 11.31
N VAL A 86 -99.76 -71.55 11.59
CA VAL A 86 -98.81 -71.71 12.70
C VAL A 86 -99.10 -70.77 13.86
N LYS A 87 -100.03 -69.81 13.71
CA LYS A 87 -100.42 -68.87 14.75
C LYS A 87 -101.86 -68.41 14.58
N GLY A 88 -102.75 -68.99 15.39
CA GLY A 88 -104.19 -68.70 15.39
C GLY A 88 -105.01 -69.93 15.02
N ASP A 89 -106.32 -69.74 14.81
CA ASP A 89 -107.28 -70.77 14.43
C ASP A 89 -108.00 -70.46 13.10
N GLU A 90 -107.49 -69.46 12.35
CA GLU A 90 -107.97 -69.06 11.03
C GLU A 90 -107.83 -70.21 10.02
N THR A 91 -108.86 -70.39 9.19
CA THR A 91 -108.92 -71.42 8.15
C THR A 91 -108.61 -70.84 6.77
N PHE A 92 -108.15 -71.68 5.84
CA PHE A 92 -107.88 -71.26 4.46
C PHE A 92 -108.46 -72.22 3.43
N THR A 93 -108.65 -71.72 2.22
CA THR A 93 -108.89 -72.52 1.02
C THR A 93 -107.75 -72.29 0.03
N GLN A 94 -107.07 -73.35 -0.40
CA GLN A 94 -106.05 -73.31 -1.45
C GLN A 94 -106.65 -73.83 -2.76
N ASN A 95 -106.58 -73.01 -3.81
CA ASN A 95 -107.05 -73.34 -5.14
C ASN A 95 -105.96 -74.06 -5.95
N ALA A 96 -106.38 -74.77 -7.01
CA ALA A 96 -105.47 -75.52 -7.88
C ALA A 96 -104.45 -74.64 -8.64
N ASP A 97 -104.72 -73.34 -8.76
CA ASP A 97 -103.82 -72.38 -9.38
C ASP A 97 -102.77 -71.81 -8.41
N GLY A 98 -102.76 -72.25 -7.14
CA GLY A 98 -101.86 -71.78 -6.09
C GLY A 98 -102.35 -70.54 -5.34
N SER A 99 -103.52 -69.99 -5.68
CA SER A 99 -104.12 -68.92 -4.87
C SER A 99 -104.67 -69.46 -3.55
N ILE A 100 -104.49 -68.70 -2.47
CA ILE A 100 -104.95 -69.02 -1.12
C ILE A 100 -105.84 -67.91 -0.61
N VAL A 101 -107.01 -68.28 -0.10
CA VAL A 101 -107.92 -67.34 0.56
C VAL A 101 -108.03 -67.73 2.04
N TRP A 102 -107.59 -66.81 2.91
CA TRP A 102 -107.63 -66.93 4.35
C TRP A 102 -108.87 -66.23 4.93
N ASP A 103 -109.58 -66.89 5.84
CA ASP A 103 -110.57 -66.27 6.72
C ASP A 103 -109.85 -65.63 7.92
N SER A 104 -109.30 -64.45 7.69
CA SER A 104 -108.39 -63.76 8.60
C SER A 104 -109.06 -63.07 9.80
N LYS A 105 -110.36 -62.79 9.73
CA LYS A 105 -111.12 -62.11 10.81
C LYS A 105 -110.44 -60.82 11.32
N GLY A 106 -109.77 -60.09 10.44
CA GLY A 106 -109.02 -58.87 10.76
C GLY A 106 -107.60 -59.07 11.30
N ASN A 107 -107.15 -60.32 11.51
CA ASN A 107 -105.82 -60.64 12.01
C ASN A 107 -104.78 -60.74 10.87
N ASP A 108 -103.51 -60.65 11.27
CA ASP A 108 -102.38 -61.12 10.46
C ASP A 108 -102.43 -62.65 10.34
N ILE A 109 -102.02 -63.18 9.19
CA ILE A 109 -101.91 -64.62 8.98
C ILE A 109 -100.45 -65.04 9.03
N TYR A 110 -100.17 -66.08 9.80
CA TYR A 110 -98.88 -66.76 9.80
C TYR A 110 -99.09 -68.20 9.39
N TYR A 111 -98.50 -68.58 8.26
CA TYR A 111 -98.61 -69.95 7.79
C TYR A 111 -97.24 -70.47 7.37
N GLN A 112 -97.11 -71.79 7.38
CA GLN A 112 -95.87 -72.47 7.03
C GLN A 112 -96.17 -73.61 6.07
N GLY A 113 -95.31 -73.79 5.08
CA GLY A 113 -95.36 -74.91 4.15
C GLY A 113 -93.98 -75.44 3.80
N GLU A 114 -93.96 -76.50 3.01
CA GLU A 114 -92.76 -77.18 2.52
C GLU A 114 -92.68 -77.03 1.00
N THR A 115 -91.46 -77.00 0.47
CA THR A 115 -91.21 -76.86 -0.97
C THR A 115 -89.95 -77.61 -1.38
N ASN A 116 -89.92 -78.03 -2.65
CA ASN A 116 -88.77 -78.64 -3.31
C ASN A 116 -88.21 -77.74 -4.43
N GLU A 117 -88.62 -76.47 -4.47
CA GLU A 117 -88.09 -75.48 -5.42
C GLU A 117 -86.60 -75.24 -5.20
N GLU A 118 -85.86 -75.00 -6.29
CA GLU A 118 -84.44 -74.72 -6.23
C GLU A 118 -84.16 -73.37 -5.53
N LEU A 119 -83.20 -73.37 -4.59
CA LEU A 119 -82.84 -72.15 -3.89
C LEU A 119 -82.16 -71.14 -4.83
N PRO A 120 -82.55 -69.84 -4.77
CA PRO A 120 -81.95 -68.80 -5.61
C PRO A 120 -80.49 -68.51 -5.24
N VAL A 121 -80.10 -68.86 -4.02
CA VAL A 121 -78.72 -68.88 -3.53
C VAL A 121 -78.47 -70.17 -2.78
N THR A 122 -77.43 -70.90 -3.17
CA THR A 122 -77.01 -72.14 -2.51
C THR A 122 -75.68 -71.96 -1.80
N MET A 123 -75.38 -72.85 -0.86
CA MET A 123 -74.18 -72.81 -0.04
C MET A 123 -73.45 -74.15 -0.12
N LYS A 124 -72.12 -74.09 -0.12
CA LYS A 124 -71.26 -75.26 0.07
C LYS A 124 -70.27 -74.96 1.16
N VAL A 125 -70.19 -75.84 2.15
CA VAL A 125 -69.23 -75.71 3.25
C VAL A 125 -68.11 -76.72 3.07
N SER A 126 -66.87 -76.23 3.03
CA SER A 126 -65.67 -77.06 2.92
C SER A 126 -64.80 -76.88 4.16
N TYR A 127 -64.36 -78.00 4.72
CA TYR A 127 -63.51 -78.06 5.91
C TYR A 127 -62.12 -78.53 5.53
N TYR A 128 -61.11 -77.91 6.15
CA TYR A 128 -59.71 -78.29 6.00
C TYR A 128 -59.08 -78.39 7.38
N LEU A 129 -58.23 -79.41 7.58
CA LEU A 129 -57.36 -79.54 8.75
C LEU A 129 -55.91 -79.61 8.26
N ASP A 130 -55.05 -78.75 8.80
CA ASP A 130 -53.64 -78.60 8.44
C ASP A 130 -53.42 -78.48 6.91
N GLY A 131 -54.37 -77.82 6.23
CA GLY A 131 -54.36 -77.59 4.78
C GLY A 131 -55.01 -78.69 3.92
N GLU A 132 -55.29 -79.87 4.48
CA GLU A 132 -55.95 -80.97 3.76
C GLU A 132 -57.48 -80.89 3.88
N LYS A 133 -58.19 -81.04 2.76
CA LYS A 133 -59.65 -81.03 2.74
C LYS A 133 -60.19 -82.33 3.34
N MET A 134 -61.14 -82.25 4.26
CA MET A 134 -61.76 -83.43 4.90
C MET A 134 -63.29 -83.40 4.83
N ASP A 135 -63.90 -84.57 4.98
CA ASP A 135 -65.35 -84.71 5.20
C ASP A 135 -65.72 -84.18 6.59
N PRO A 136 -66.86 -83.48 6.76
CA PRO A 136 -67.27 -82.96 8.05
C PRO A 136 -67.27 -84.01 9.18
N LYS A 137 -67.66 -85.25 8.90
CA LYS A 137 -67.70 -86.33 9.90
C LYS A 137 -66.30 -86.73 10.37
N ASP A 138 -65.32 -86.65 9.48
CA ASP A 138 -63.92 -86.98 9.77
C ASP A 138 -63.19 -85.83 10.48
N MET A 139 -63.79 -84.65 10.59
CA MET A 139 -63.23 -83.51 11.34
C MET A 139 -63.41 -83.68 12.85
N ALA A 140 -64.50 -84.33 13.29
CA ALA A 140 -64.89 -84.40 14.69
C ALA A 140 -63.77 -84.96 15.59
N GLY A 141 -63.45 -84.25 16.67
CA GLY A 141 -62.47 -84.66 17.68
C GLY A 141 -60.99 -84.53 17.29
N LYS A 142 -60.66 -84.08 16.06
CA LYS A 142 -59.27 -83.84 15.64
C LYS A 142 -58.77 -82.46 16.05
N SER A 143 -57.47 -82.33 16.33
CA SER A 143 -56.82 -81.06 16.69
C SER A 143 -55.85 -80.62 15.59
N GLY A 144 -55.76 -79.32 15.30
CA GLY A 144 -54.89 -78.75 14.25
C GLY A 144 -55.34 -77.37 13.78
N GLU A 145 -54.73 -76.87 12.70
CA GLU A 145 -55.18 -75.65 12.03
C GLU A 145 -56.38 -75.93 11.14
N VAL A 146 -57.52 -75.35 11.47
CA VAL A 146 -58.77 -75.54 10.76
C VAL A 146 -59.08 -74.34 9.89
N LYS A 147 -59.54 -74.62 8.67
CA LYS A 147 -60.17 -73.63 7.79
C LYS A 147 -61.55 -74.11 7.40
N ILE A 148 -62.55 -73.25 7.60
CA ILE A 148 -63.94 -73.48 7.22
C ILE A 148 -64.29 -72.44 6.16
N ARG A 149 -64.71 -72.91 4.99
CA ARG A 149 -65.05 -72.04 3.86
C ARG A 149 -66.49 -72.28 3.42
N PHE A 150 -67.26 -71.20 3.40
CA PHE A 150 -68.65 -71.12 2.96
C PHE A 150 -68.67 -70.44 1.59
N ASP A 151 -68.72 -71.24 0.53
CA ASP A 151 -68.87 -70.73 -0.84
C ASP A 151 -70.35 -70.56 -1.16
N TYR A 152 -70.73 -69.36 -1.62
CA TYR A 152 -72.10 -69.04 -1.99
C TYR A 152 -72.26 -68.97 -3.50
N TYR A 153 -73.27 -69.65 -4.02
CA TYR A 153 -73.57 -69.69 -5.44
C TYR A 153 -74.92 -69.03 -5.70
N ASN A 154 -74.89 -67.91 -6.42
CA ASN A 154 -76.08 -67.19 -6.81
C ASN A 154 -76.64 -67.73 -8.13
N ASN A 155 -77.76 -68.45 -8.04
CA ASN A 155 -78.42 -69.09 -9.16
C ASN A 155 -79.52 -68.19 -9.76
N SER A 156 -79.86 -67.09 -9.09
CA SER A 156 -80.80 -66.09 -9.60
C SER A 156 -80.19 -65.29 -10.75
N ASN A 157 -80.88 -65.22 -11.88
CA ASN A 157 -80.41 -64.54 -13.08
C ASN A 157 -81.54 -63.72 -13.71
N GLU A 158 -81.24 -62.49 -14.10
CA GLU A 158 -82.13 -61.66 -14.91
C GLU A 158 -81.37 -60.96 -16.03
N THR A 159 -81.89 -61.07 -17.26
CA THR A 159 -81.34 -60.30 -18.38
C THR A 159 -81.89 -58.87 -18.36
N VAL A 160 -81.00 -57.89 -18.18
CA VAL A 160 -81.34 -56.46 -18.22
C VAL A 160 -80.59 -55.75 -19.33
N LYS A 161 -81.11 -54.59 -19.76
CA LYS A 161 -80.40 -53.71 -20.68
C LYS A 161 -79.68 -52.61 -19.90
N VAL A 162 -78.37 -52.52 -20.04
CA VAL A 162 -77.53 -51.43 -19.54
C VAL A 162 -76.93 -50.74 -20.76
N LYS A 163 -77.19 -49.43 -20.93
CA LYS A 163 -76.77 -48.65 -22.11
C LYS A 163 -77.02 -49.36 -23.47
N GLY A 164 -78.18 -50.00 -23.63
CA GLY A 164 -78.59 -50.67 -24.88
C GLY A 164 -78.02 -52.10 -25.09
N LYS A 165 -76.99 -52.52 -24.35
CA LYS A 165 -76.45 -53.88 -24.37
C LYS A 165 -77.14 -54.77 -23.32
N LYS A 166 -77.29 -56.06 -23.61
CA LYS A 166 -77.93 -57.04 -22.71
C LYS A 166 -76.87 -57.64 -21.78
N TYR A 167 -77.12 -57.59 -20.48
CA TYR A 167 -76.28 -58.19 -19.45
C TYR A 167 -77.10 -59.12 -18.59
N ASN A 168 -76.48 -60.19 -18.11
CA ASN A 168 -77.09 -61.08 -17.14
C ASN A 168 -76.69 -60.62 -15.74
N ILE A 169 -77.64 -60.09 -14.98
CA ILE A 169 -77.44 -59.57 -13.63
C ILE A 169 -78.02 -60.56 -12.63
N LYS A 170 -77.28 -60.79 -11.55
CA LYS A 170 -77.70 -61.61 -10.42
C LYS A 170 -78.56 -60.79 -9.45
N THR A 171 -79.53 -61.42 -8.80
CA THR A 171 -80.22 -60.79 -7.66
C THR A 171 -79.20 -60.61 -6.52
N PRO A 172 -78.99 -59.41 -5.99
CA PRO A 172 -77.91 -59.17 -5.04
C PRO A 172 -78.26 -59.70 -3.64
N PHE A 173 -77.97 -60.97 -3.41
CA PHE A 173 -78.05 -61.55 -2.07
C PHE A 173 -76.90 -61.04 -1.20
N THR A 174 -77.24 -60.58 0.00
CA THR A 174 -76.27 -60.35 1.07
C THR A 174 -76.29 -61.56 2.00
N MET A 175 -75.17 -62.27 2.09
CA MET A 175 -74.98 -63.45 2.93
C MET A 175 -74.31 -63.03 4.22
N VAL A 176 -74.97 -63.25 5.35
CA VAL A 176 -74.44 -63.00 6.69
C VAL A 176 -74.30 -64.33 7.41
N THR A 177 -73.07 -64.84 7.49
CA THR A 177 -72.75 -66.12 8.14
C THR A 177 -72.36 -65.87 9.57
N GLY A 178 -72.99 -66.55 10.51
CA GLY A 178 -72.60 -66.52 11.91
C GLY A 178 -72.32 -67.91 12.44
N MET A 179 -71.23 -68.01 13.19
CA MET A 179 -70.85 -69.21 13.93
C MET A 179 -70.40 -68.82 15.33
N ILE A 180 -70.73 -69.67 16.30
CA ILE A 180 -70.28 -69.54 17.67
C ILE A 180 -69.21 -70.59 17.90
N LEU A 181 -67.98 -70.14 18.12
CA LEU A 181 -66.82 -70.97 18.37
C LEU A 181 -66.50 -70.92 19.87
N SER A 182 -66.49 -72.08 20.53
CA SER A 182 -66.15 -72.17 21.96
C SER A 182 -64.67 -71.84 22.16
N SER A 183 -64.34 -70.99 23.15
CA SER A 183 -62.93 -70.70 23.49
C SER A 183 -62.19 -71.93 24.05
N ASP A 184 -62.93 -72.95 24.51
CA ASP A 184 -62.36 -74.23 24.96
C ASP A 184 -61.84 -75.09 23.79
N VAL A 185 -62.41 -74.91 22.59
CA VAL A 185 -62.10 -75.71 21.39
C VAL A 185 -61.27 -74.91 20.40
N PHE A 186 -61.57 -73.62 20.23
CA PHE A 186 -60.95 -72.78 19.19
C PHE A 186 -60.12 -71.65 19.78
N SER A 187 -58.93 -71.46 19.22
CA SER A 187 -58.04 -70.33 19.48
C SER A 187 -57.54 -69.73 18.16
N ASN A 188 -57.00 -68.51 18.18
CA ASN A 188 -56.49 -67.80 16.99
C ASN A 188 -57.50 -67.75 15.83
N ILE A 189 -58.73 -67.34 16.14
CA ILE A 189 -59.82 -67.28 15.16
C ILE A 189 -59.66 -66.01 14.30
N GLU A 190 -59.61 -66.19 12.99
CA GLU A 190 -59.61 -65.13 11.99
C GLU A 190 -60.72 -65.37 10.96
N VAL A 191 -61.24 -64.30 10.37
CA VAL A 191 -62.23 -64.37 9.29
C VAL A 191 -61.83 -63.39 8.20
N LYS A 192 -61.74 -63.88 6.96
CA LYS A 192 -61.22 -63.08 5.84
C LYS A 192 -62.15 -61.91 5.46
N ASN A 193 -63.45 -62.18 5.46
CA ASN A 193 -64.48 -61.25 4.96
C ASN A 193 -65.53 -60.98 6.06
N GLY A 194 -65.07 -60.74 7.29
CA GLY A 194 -65.96 -60.66 8.45
C GLY A 194 -65.34 -60.04 9.69
N LYS A 195 -65.98 -60.27 10.83
CA LYS A 195 -65.50 -59.84 12.15
C LYS A 195 -65.65 -60.96 13.17
N VAL A 196 -64.64 -61.12 14.03
CA VAL A 196 -64.70 -61.96 15.23
C VAL A 196 -64.98 -61.07 16.44
N ILE A 197 -65.92 -61.49 17.29
CA ILE A 197 -66.28 -60.82 18.53
C ILE A 197 -66.17 -61.85 19.66
N SER A 198 -65.34 -61.59 20.66
CA SER A 198 -65.13 -62.50 21.80
C SER A 198 -65.67 -61.89 23.09
N ASP A 199 -66.32 -62.71 23.92
CA ASP A 199 -66.80 -62.36 25.27
C ASP A 199 -66.06 -63.17 26.35
N GLY A 200 -64.81 -63.58 26.08
CA GLY A 200 -63.99 -64.41 26.97
C GLY A 200 -64.27 -65.90 26.85
N ASP A 201 -65.51 -66.32 27.10
CA ASP A 201 -65.88 -67.75 27.12
C ASP A 201 -66.23 -68.29 25.72
N LYS A 202 -66.66 -67.42 24.78
CA LYS A 202 -67.07 -67.79 23.42
C LYS A 202 -66.67 -66.70 22.43
N SER A 203 -66.42 -67.10 21.19
CA SER A 203 -66.16 -66.21 20.07
C SER A 203 -67.27 -66.34 19.02
N VAL A 204 -67.92 -65.23 18.69
CA VAL A 204 -68.89 -65.13 17.60
C VAL A 204 -68.17 -64.61 16.37
N VAL A 205 -68.18 -65.39 15.30
CA VAL A 205 -67.67 -64.95 13.99
C VAL A 205 -68.85 -64.58 13.12
N VAL A 206 -68.80 -63.40 12.49
CA VAL A 206 -69.78 -62.93 11.51
C VAL A 206 -69.07 -62.63 10.20
N GLY A 207 -69.35 -63.39 9.14
CA GLY A 207 -68.85 -63.17 7.79
C GLY A 207 -69.90 -62.55 6.87
N LEU A 208 -69.43 -61.80 5.87
CA LEU A 208 -70.25 -61.16 4.83
C LEU A 208 -69.79 -61.60 3.44
N ALA A 209 -70.74 -61.97 2.59
CA ALA A 209 -70.49 -62.24 1.17
C ALA A 209 -71.64 -61.72 0.28
N PHE A 210 -71.31 -61.39 -0.97
CA PHE A 210 -72.20 -60.81 -1.98
C PHE A 210 -72.12 -61.60 -3.30
N PRO A 211 -72.54 -62.87 -3.29
CA PRO A 211 -72.32 -63.80 -4.40
C PRO A 211 -72.83 -63.25 -5.73
N GLY A 212 -71.92 -63.04 -6.68
CA GLY A 212 -72.21 -62.59 -8.04
C GLY A 212 -72.38 -61.07 -8.20
N LEU A 213 -72.11 -60.27 -7.17
CA LEU A 213 -72.18 -58.81 -7.26
C LEU A 213 -71.06 -58.24 -8.15
N LYS A 214 -69.82 -58.71 -8.01
CA LYS A 214 -68.65 -58.27 -8.82
C LYS A 214 -68.89 -58.42 -10.32
N SER A 215 -69.41 -59.58 -10.73
CA SER A 215 -69.73 -59.88 -12.12
C SER A 215 -70.95 -59.10 -12.61
N SER A 216 -71.97 -58.89 -11.76
CA SER A 216 -73.15 -58.09 -12.10
C SER A 216 -72.84 -56.59 -12.29
N LEU A 217 -71.80 -56.09 -11.61
CA LEU A 217 -71.24 -54.74 -11.80
C LEU A 217 -70.28 -54.65 -13.01
N ASN A 218 -70.00 -55.79 -13.66
CA ASN A 218 -69.11 -55.90 -14.80
C ASN A 218 -67.68 -55.37 -14.57
N LEU A 219 -67.18 -55.43 -13.32
CA LEU A 219 -65.91 -54.80 -12.94
C LEU A 219 -64.70 -55.39 -13.66
N ALA A 220 -64.74 -56.67 -14.02
CA ALA A 220 -63.66 -57.35 -14.74
C ALA A 220 -63.51 -56.90 -16.21
N SER A 221 -64.44 -56.13 -16.75
CA SER A 221 -64.29 -55.53 -18.09
C SER A 221 -63.46 -54.24 -18.08
N TYR A 222 -62.99 -53.81 -16.91
CA TYR A 222 -62.29 -52.55 -16.71
C TYR A 222 -60.96 -52.83 -16.01
N ASP A 223 -59.86 -52.75 -16.76
CA ASP A 223 -58.50 -53.04 -16.27
C ASP A 223 -58.16 -52.30 -14.96
N LYS A 224 -58.68 -51.08 -14.78
CA LYS A 224 -58.46 -50.25 -13.59
C LYS A 224 -59.30 -50.65 -12.37
N LEU A 225 -60.30 -51.52 -12.53
CA LEU A 225 -61.25 -51.93 -11.49
C LEU A 225 -61.29 -53.46 -11.27
N GLU A 226 -60.45 -54.21 -11.96
CA GLU A 226 -60.37 -55.68 -11.85
C GLU A 226 -60.03 -56.12 -10.42
N ASP A 227 -59.18 -55.37 -9.73
CA ASP A 227 -58.66 -55.67 -8.38
C ASP A 227 -59.64 -55.38 -7.24
N VAL A 228 -60.84 -54.83 -7.51
CA VAL A 228 -61.84 -54.58 -6.47
C VAL A 228 -62.31 -55.91 -5.87
N ASP A 229 -62.07 -56.10 -4.56
CA ASP A 229 -62.41 -57.33 -3.83
C ASP A 229 -63.84 -57.26 -3.26
N ILE A 230 -64.77 -57.96 -3.92
CA ILE A 230 -66.14 -58.19 -3.45
C ILE A 230 -66.29 -59.69 -3.22
N PRO A 231 -66.41 -60.16 -1.97
CA PRO A 231 -66.31 -61.57 -1.66
C PRO A 231 -67.59 -62.35 -2.00
N ASP A 232 -67.43 -63.49 -2.68
CA ASP A 232 -68.50 -64.45 -2.95
C ASP A 232 -68.55 -65.59 -1.91
N TYR A 233 -67.67 -65.57 -0.90
CA TYR A 233 -67.53 -66.61 0.13
C TYR A 233 -67.19 -66.01 1.49
N VAL A 234 -67.40 -66.79 2.55
CA VAL A 234 -66.88 -66.51 3.90
C VAL A 234 -65.85 -67.58 4.25
N GLU A 235 -64.68 -67.16 4.72
CA GLU A 235 -63.61 -68.08 5.14
C GLU A 235 -63.17 -67.75 6.56
N VAL A 236 -63.16 -68.77 7.42
CA VAL A 236 -62.76 -68.69 8.82
C VAL A 236 -61.62 -69.64 9.06
N THR A 237 -60.55 -69.16 9.67
CA THR A 237 -59.40 -69.95 10.10
C THR A 237 -59.30 -69.90 11.61
N ALA A 238 -58.99 -71.03 12.23
CA ALA A 238 -58.81 -71.13 13.67
C ALA A 238 -57.93 -72.33 14.01
N LYS A 239 -57.26 -72.31 15.14
CA LYS A 239 -56.65 -73.51 15.72
C LYS A 239 -57.68 -74.22 16.59
N ALA A 240 -57.96 -75.48 16.29
CA ALA A 240 -58.90 -76.30 17.04
C ALA A 240 -58.17 -77.34 17.92
N ASP A 241 -58.62 -77.52 19.15
CA ASP A 241 -58.33 -78.68 19.99
C ASP A 241 -59.61 -79.50 20.16
N LYS A 242 -59.61 -80.74 19.65
CA LYS A 242 -60.79 -81.61 19.52
C LYS A 242 -61.95 -80.89 18.82
N PHE A 243 -61.80 -80.72 17.52
CA PHE A 243 -62.74 -79.98 16.69
C PHE A 243 -64.18 -80.47 16.90
N GLU A 244 -65.01 -79.53 17.36
CA GLU A 244 -66.45 -79.65 17.47
C GLU A 244 -67.04 -78.33 16.99
N LEU A 245 -68.03 -78.39 16.11
CA LEU A 245 -68.67 -77.21 15.57
C LEU A 245 -70.15 -77.26 15.88
N ALA A 246 -70.62 -76.33 16.70
CA ALA A 246 -72.04 -76.13 16.89
C ALA A 246 -72.71 -75.66 15.59
N LEU A 247 -74.04 -75.74 15.52
CA LEU A 247 -74.86 -75.30 14.39
C LEU A 247 -74.41 -73.93 13.86
N THR A 248 -74.16 -73.82 12.55
CA THR A 248 -73.83 -72.55 11.88
C THR A 248 -75.02 -72.02 11.11
N ALA A 249 -75.26 -70.70 11.18
CA ALA A 249 -76.40 -70.08 10.54
C ALA A 249 -75.96 -69.03 9.53
N THR A 250 -76.54 -69.04 8.34
CA THR A 250 -76.37 -67.99 7.33
C THR A 250 -77.71 -67.36 7.02
N ALA A 251 -77.81 -66.05 7.22
CA ALA A 251 -78.92 -65.27 6.74
C ALA A 251 -78.61 -64.76 5.32
N ALA A 252 -79.38 -65.18 4.32
CA ALA A 252 -79.37 -64.58 2.99
C ALA A 252 -80.51 -63.58 2.89
N THR A 253 -80.20 -62.32 2.57
CA THR A 253 -81.22 -61.26 2.44
C THR A 253 -81.11 -60.58 1.09
N THR A 254 -82.26 -60.21 0.55
CA THR A 254 -82.39 -59.26 -0.57
C THR A 254 -83.04 -57.97 -0.05
N GLY A 255 -83.02 -56.92 -0.86
CA GLY A 255 -83.55 -55.61 -0.54
C GLY A 255 -82.57 -54.70 0.22
N THR A 256 -81.33 -55.14 0.44
CA THR A 256 -80.30 -54.37 1.17
C THR A 256 -79.83 -53.13 0.39
N LEU A 257 -79.92 -53.16 -0.95
CA LEU A 257 -79.50 -52.06 -1.81
C LEU A 257 -80.64 -51.09 -2.14
N LYS A 258 -81.88 -51.42 -1.75
CA LYS A 258 -83.10 -50.66 -2.07
C LYS A 258 -83.06 -49.20 -1.61
N ASN A 259 -82.43 -48.93 -0.47
CA ASN A 259 -82.41 -47.61 0.18
C ASN A 259 -81.19 -46.75 -0.16
N ILE A 260 -80.26 -47.25 -0.98
CA ILE A 260 -79.10 -46.46 -1.42
C ILE A 260 -79.59 -45.41 -2.41
N ASP A 261 -79.42 -44.12 -2.11
CA ASP A 261 -79.75 -43.07 -3.07
C ASP A 261 -78.74 -43.07 -4.23
N THR A 262 -79.24 -42.91 -5.45
CA THR A 262 -78.44 -42.97 -6.69
C THR A 262 -78.75 -41.79 -7.63
N SER A 263 -79.48 -40.78 -7.16
CA SER A 263 -79.81 -39.58 -7.95
C SER A 263 -78.58 -38.76 -8.30
N ASP A 264 -77.64 -38.66 -7.38
CA ASP A 264 -76.47 -37.77 -7.49
C ASP A 264 -75.31 -38.43 -8.27
N LEU A 265 -75.48 -39.69 -8.68
CA LEU A 265 -74.51 -40.43 -9.48
C LEU A 265 -74.65 -40.15 -10.99
N ASN A 266 -75.37 -39.10 -11.39
CA ASN A 266 -75.58 -38.75 -12.81
C ASN A 266 -74.56 -37.72 -13.34
N ASP A 267 -73.85 -37.01 -12.46
CA ASP A 267 -73.00 -35.86 -12.83
C ASP A 267 -71.55 -36.28 -13.11
N VAL A 268 -71.37 -37.43 -13.77
CA VAL A 268 -70.05 -37.95 -14.17
C VAL A 268 -69.48 -37.13 -15.34
N ASP A 269 -70.36 -36.61 -16.20
CA ASP A 269 -69.96 -35.74 -17.32
C ASP A 269 -69.35 -34.41 -16.81
N ASP A 270 -69.91 -33.82 -15.75
CA ASP A 270 -69.36 -32.61 -15.12
C ASP A 270 -67.97 -32.87 -14.51
N LEU A 271 -67.76 -34.04 -13.92
CA LEU A 271 -66.46 -34.45 -13.41
C LEU A 271 -65.45 -34.57 -14.56
N LYS A 272 -65.85 -35.16 -15.69
CA LYS A 272 -65.00 -35.25 -16.89
C LYS A 272 -64.66 -33.88 -17.46
N GLU A 273 -65.64 -32.98 -17.60
CA GLU A 273 -65.40 -31.61 -18.10
C GLU A 273 -64.40 -30.86 -17.20
N ASN A 274 -64.51 -31.02 -15.89
CA ASN A 274 -63.57 -30.40 -14.94
C ASN A 274 -62.17 -31.01 -15.02
N MET A 275 -62.04 -32.31 -15.31
CA MET A 275 -60.73 -32.94 -15.56
C MET A 275 -60.12 -32.43 -16.86
N ASP A 276 -60.90 -32.25 -17.92
CA ASP A 276 -60.41 -31.69 -19.19
C ASP A 276 -59.94 -30.23 -19.03
N LYS A 277 -60.69 -29.41 -18.27
CA LYS A 277 -60.23 -28.04 -17.91
C LYS A 277 -58.94 -28.04 -17.11
N LEU A 278 -58.76 -29.03 -16.22
CA LEU A 278 -57.54 -29.18 -15.43
C LEU A 278 -56.35 -29.60 -16.31
N THR A 279 -56.58 -30.49 -17.29
CA THR A 279 -55.61 -30.85 -18.33
C THR A 279 -55.17 -29.61 -19.10
N ASP A 280 -56.13 -28.85 -19.66
CA ASP A 280 -55.86 -27.63 -20.43
C ASP A 280 -55.07 -26.58 -19.62
N ALA A 281 -55.40 -26.42 -18.34
CA ALA A 281 -54.70 -25.52 -17.44
C ALA A 281 -53.26 -25.99 -17.16
N THR A 282 -53.07 -27.32 -17.04
CA THR A 282 -51.75 -27.93 -16.81
C THR A 282 -50.88 -27.83 -18.07
N ASP A 283 -51.44 -28.04 -19.26
CA ASP A 283 -50.73 -27.87 -20.53
C ASP A 283 -50.25 -26.43 -20.73
N LYS A 284 -51.10 -25.45 -20.45
CA LYS A 284 -50.67 -24.03 -20.47
C LYS A 284 -49.55 -23.74 -19.48
N LEU A 285 -49.54 -24.42 -18.33
CA LEU A 285 -48.48 -24.26 -17.35
C LEU A 285 -47.17 -24.92 -17.80
N ILE A 286 -47.25 -26.07 -18.49
CA ILE A 286 -46.13 -26.75 -19.16
C ILE A 286 -45.54 -25.82 -20.23
N ASP A 287 -46.37 -25.28 -21.12
CA ASP A 287 -45.93 -24.34 -22.16
C ASP A 287 -45.23 -23.12 -21.54
N GLY A 288 -45.79 -22.59 -20.45
CA GLY A 288 -45.21 -21.48 -19.71
C GLY A 288 -43.86 -21.80 -19.06
N SER A 289 -43.70 -23.00 -18.50
CA SER A 289 -42.44 -23.43 -17.89
C SER A 289 -41.37 -23.80 -18.93
N GLU A 290 -41.76 -24.28 -20.11
CA GLU A 290 -40.88 -24.46 -21.26
C GLU A 290 -40.38 -23.11 -21.79
N ALA A 291 -41.27 -22.15 -22.02
CA ALA A 291 -40.90 -20.80 -22.44
C ALA A 291 -39.98 -20.10 -21.43
N LEU A 292 -40.22 -20.30 -20.12
CA LEU A 292 -39.33 -19.81 -19.07
C LEU A 292 -37.94 -20.46 -19.15
N SER A 293 -37.87 -21.77 -19.38
CA SER A 293 -36.60 -22.48 -19.53
C SER A 293 -35.79 -21.99 -20.73
N GLU A 294 -36.44 -21.85 -21.90
CA GLU A 294 -35.80 -21.30 -23.11
C GLU A 294 -35.28 -19.87 -22.89
N GLY A 295 -36.10 -19.02 -22.24
CA GLY A 295 -35.70 -17.67 -21.85
C GLY A 295 -34.50 -17.67 -20.91
N MET A 296 -34.44 -18.61 -19.97
CA MET A 296 -33.32 -18.78 -19.05
C MET A 296 -32.05 -19.26 -19.76
N GLY A 297 -32.18 -20.13 -20.78
CA GLY A 297 -31.07 -20.54 -21.63
C GLY A 297 -30.48 -19.38 -22.45
N THR A 298 -31.34 -18.50 -22.97
CA THR A 298 -30.92 -17.26 -23.64
C THR A 298 -30.20 -16.33 -22.66
N LEU A 299 -30.77 -16.11 -21.48
CA LEU A 299 -30.17 -15.28 -20.44
C LEU A 299 -28.83 -15.84 -19.95
N SER A 300 -28.69 -17.17 -19.80
CA SER A 300 -27.44 -17.84 -19.42
C SER A 300 -26.36 -17.59 -20.46
N SER A 301 -26.71 -17.75 -21.74
CA SER A 301 -25.81 -17.49 -22.87
C SER A 301 -25.32 -16.03 -22.87
N SER A 302 -26.23 -15.06 -22.74
CA SER A 302 -25.89 -13.63 -22.67
C SER A 302 -25.06 -13.27 -21.43
N ALA A 303 -25.38 -13.84 -20.27
CA ALA A 303 -24.60 -13.66 -19.04
C ALA A 303 -23.18 -14.26 -19.17
N GLY A 304 -23.05 -15.38 -19.88
CA GLY A 304 -21.77 -15.98 -20.25
C GLY A 304 -20.93 -15.07 -21.16
N GLU A 305 -21.53 -14.46 -22.18
CA GLU A 305 -20.86 -13.48 -23.04
C GLU A 305 -20.42 -12.22 -22.27
N TYR A 306 -21.30 -11.69 -21.42
CA TYR A 306 -20.97 -10.57 -20.54
C TYR A 306 -19.77 -10.90 -19.64
N THR A 307 -19.78 -12.07 -19.00
CA THR A 307 -18.69 -12.51 -18.11
C THR A 307 -17.39 -12.66 -18.89
N LYS A 308 -17.40 -13.25 -20.10
CA LYS A 308 -16.21 -13.30 -20.97
C LYS A 308 -15.67 -11.91 -21.32
N GLY A 309 -16.57 -10.96 -21.59
CA GLY A 309 -16.21 -9.55 -21.84
C GLY A 309 -15.51 -8.92 -20.63
N VAL A 310 -16.05 -9.15 -19.43
CA VAL A 310 -15.44 -8.73 -18.16
C VAL A 310 -14.07 -9.38 -17.96
N SER A 311 -13.92 -10.70 -18.18
CA SER A 311 -12.62 -11.39 -18.07
C SER A 311 -11.59 -10.81 -19.05
N THR A 312 -12.01 -10.48 -20.28
CA THR A 312 -11.14 -9.87 -21.31
C THR A 312 -10.69 -8.47 -20.89
N ALA A 313 -11.61 -7.63 -20.43
CA ALA A 313 -11.28 -6.31 -19.91
C ALA A 313 -10.36 -6.41 -18.67
N ASN A 314 -10.59 -7.39 -17.79
CA ASN A 314 -9.73 -7.64 -16.63
C ASN A 314 -8.31 -8.02 -17.04
N ALA A 315 -8.15 -8.84 -18.09
CA ALA A 315 -6.85 -9.17 -18.65
C ALA A 315 -6.12 -7.92 -19.19
N GLY A 316 -6.83 -7.05 -19.92
CA GLY A 316 -6.29 -5.76 -20.37
C GLY A 316 -5.86 -4.84 -19.22
N VAL A 317 -6.66 -4.79 -18.15
CA VAL A 317 -6.30 -4.05 -16.93
C VAL A 317 -5.04 -4.64 -16.27
N LYS A 318 -4.89 -5.97 -16.20
CA LYS A 318 -3.67 -6.62 -15.66
C LYS A 318 -2.42 -6.30 -16.50
N GLN A 319 -2.57 -6.23 -17.83
CA GLN A 319 -1.49 -5.77 -18.71
C GLN A 319 -1.11 -4.30 -18.43
N LEU A 320 -2.10 -3.43 -18.24
CA LEU A 320 -1.86 -2.03 -17.89
C LEU A 320 -1.20 -1.87 -16.51
N VAL A 321 -1.58 -2.68 -15.52
CA VAL A 321 -0.88 -2.77 -14.21
C VAL A 321 0.60 -3.11 -14.42
N SER A 322 0.89 -4.11 -15.25
CA SER A 322 2.27 -4.54 -15.53
C SER A 322 3.08 -3.46 -16.24
N GLY A 323 2.45 -2.77 -17.21
CA GLY A 323 3.04 -1.62 -17.91
C GLY A 323 3.33 -0.45 -16.98
N LEU A 324 2.40 -0.11 -16.09
CA LEU A 324 2.57 0.97 -15.11
C LEU A 324 3.63 0.63 -14.05
N ASN A 325 3.74 -0.63 -13.61
CA ASN A 325 4.84 -1.06 -12.73
C ASN A 325 6.20 -0.90 -13.42
N THR A 326 6.28 -1.25 -14.70
CA THR A 326 7.50 -1.04 -15.50
C THR A 326 7.81 0.44 -15.63
N LEU A 327 6.81 1.27 -15.97
CA LEU A 327 6.97 2.72 -16.07
C LEU A 327 7.38 3.35 -14.74
N ASN A 328 6.84 2.87 -13.62
CA ASN A 328 7.19 3.34 -12.28
C ASN A 328 8.68 3.05 -11.99
N SER A 329 9.13 1.82 -12.26
CA SER A 329 10.55 1.45 -12.14
C SER A 329 11.45 2.33 -13.01
N LYS A 330 11.08 2.57 -14.28
CA LYS A 330 11.83 3.46 -15.18
C LYS A 330 11.80 4.92 -14.75
N SER A 331 10.71 5.36 -14.12
CA SER A 331 10.59 6.72 -13.57
C SER A 331 11.54 6.91 -12.38
N SER A 332 11.68 5.91 -11.50
CA SER A 332 12.69 5.93 -10.43
C SER A 332 14.12 5.96 -10.98
N GLN A 333 14.40 5.18 -12.05
CA GLN A 333 15.71 5.24 -12.72
C GLN A 333 15.99 6.63 -13.32
N LEU A 334 14.98 7.24 -13.94
CA LEU A 334 15.09 8.60 -14.47
C LEU A 334 15.33 9.62 -13.34
N GLU A 335 14.64 9.50 -12.22
CA GLU A 335 14.82 10.33 -11.01
C GLU A 335 16.27 10.28 -10.52
N SER A 336 16.83 9.08 -10.32
CA SER A 336 18.22 8.91 -9.92
C SER A 336 19.20 9.49 -10.96
N GLY A 337 18.89 9.36 -12.24
CA GLY A 337 19.68 9.92 -13.34
C GLY A 337 19.73 11.45 -13.32
N VAL A 338 18.58 12.11 -13.11
CA VAL A 338 18.53 13.58 -13.05
C VAL A 338 19.12 14.13 -11.75
N GLU A 339 19.04 13.39 -10.65
CA GLU A 339 19.75 13.73 -9.41
C GLU A 339 21.27 13.66 -9.63
N SER A 340 21.76 12.61 -10.28
CA SER A 340 23.19 12.46 -10.63
C SER A 340 23.67 13.59 -11.55
N LEU A 341 22.86 13.96 -12.55
CA LEU A 341 23.14 15.13 -13.41
C LEU A 341 23.23 16.43 -12.61
N ASN A 342 22.30 16.65 -11.68
CA ASN A 342 22.29 17.83 -10.82
C ASN A 342 23.54 17.91 -9.93
N GLU A 343 23.99 16.79 -9.37
CA GLU A 343 25.26 16.73 -8.62
C GLU A 343 26.48 16.99 -9.52
N GLY A 344 26.52 16.40 -10.71
CA GLY A 344 27.56 16.67 -11.70
C GLY A 344 27.64 18.15 -12.10
N LEU A 345 26.50 18.80 -12.27
CA LEU A 345 26.43 20.24 -12.58
C LEU A 345 26.86 21.12 -11.40
N LYS A 346 26.55 20.73 -10.15
CA LYS A 346 27.09 21.40 -8.95
C LYS A 346 28.62 21.28 -8.88
N ALA A 347 29.16 20.10 -9.20
CA ALA A 347 30.60 19.88 -9.26
C ALA A 347 31.26 20.74 -10.36
N LEU A 348 30.65 20.79 -11.56
CA LEU A 348 31.10 21.67 -12.65
C LEU A 348 31.07 23.14 -12.22
N LYS A 349 29.99 23.60 -11.56
CA LYS A 349 29.87 24.96 -11.02
C LYS A 349 30.95 25.28 -9.98
N LYS A 350 31.35 24.30 -9.15
CA LYS A 350 32.47 24.47 -8.22
C LYS A 350 33.79 24.61 -8.98
N GLY A 351 33.99 23.80 -10.03
CA GLY A 351 35.15 23.88 -10.91
C GLY A 351 35.27 25.23 -11.63
N THR A 352 34.16 25.78 -12.14
CA THR A 352 34.16 27.09 -12.81
C THR A 352 34.44 28.25 -11.86
N LYS A 353 33.97 28.19 -10.59
CA LYS A 353 34.39 29.13 -9.54
C LYS A 353 35.88 29.05 -9.23
N ALA A 354 36.44 27.84 -9.16
CA ALA A 354 37.87 27.65 -8.93
C ALA A 354 38.70 28.21 -10.10
N LEU A 355 38.29 27.95 -11.34
CA LEU A 355 38.89 28.53 -12.54
C LEU A 355 38.87 30.06 -12.51
N ASN A 356 37.73 30.66 -12.18
CA ASN A 356 37.59 32.11 -12.10
C ASN A 356 38.52 32.72 -11.03
N SER A 357 38.63 32.05 -9.87
CA SER A 357 39.57 32.45 -8.81
C SER A 357 41.03 32.36 -9.26
N GLY A 358 41.38 31.32 -10.03
CA GLY A 358 42.70 31.16 -10.64
C GLY A 358 43.02 32.26 -11.65
N ILE A 359 42.07 32.59 -12.53
CA ILE A 359 42.20 33.68 -13.51
C ILE A 359 42.37 35.04 -12.81
N SER A 360 41.62 35.30 -11.74
CA SER A 360 41.78 36.52 -10.92
C SER A 360 43.19 36.61 -10.32
N SER A 361 43.72 35.50 -9.80
CA SER A 361 45.06 35.45 -9.22
C SER A 361 46.14 35.68 -10.27
N TYR A 362 46.02 35.04 -11.43
CA TYR A 362 46.89 35.26 -12.58
C TYR A 362 46.86 36.71 -13.06
N THR A 363 45.67 37.32 -13.14
CA THR A 363 45.49 38.72 -13.57
C THR A 363 46.19 39.69 -12.62
N LYS A 364 46.07 39.48 -11.29
CA LYS A 364 46.81 40.25 -10.28
C LYS A 364 48.33 40.11 -10.43
N GLY A 365 48.81 38.92 -10.77
CA GLY A 365 50.22 38.68 -11.05
C GLY A 365 50.73 39.48 -12.25
N VAL A 366 49.95 39.52 -13.34
CA VAL A 366 50.27 40.35 -14.51
C VAL A 366 50.27 41.84 -14.18
N SER A 367 49.29 42.34 -13.41
CA SER A 367 49.29 43.75 -12.97
C SER A 367 50.50 44.09 -12.08
N SER A 368 50.95 43.15 -11.26
CA SER A 368 52.15 43.33 -10.42
C SER A 368 53.42 43.35 -11.26
N LEU A 369 53.50 42.53 -12.31
CA LEU A 369 54.59 42.55 -13.29
C LEU A 369 54.64 43.88 -14.03
N ASP A 370 53.49 44.38 -14.52
CA ASP A 370 53.39 45.67 -15.20
C ASP A 370 53.90 46.83 -14.31
N ALA A 371 53.44 46.88 -13.04
CA ALA A 371 53.91 47.89 -12.08
C ALA A 371 55.43 47.79 -11.80
N GLY A 372 55.97 46.57 -11.74
CA GLY A 372 57.41 46.33 -11.59
C GLY A 372 58.21 46.80 -12.80
N LEU A 373 57.72 46.56 -14.01
CA LEU A 373 58.35 47.00 -15.25
C LEU A 373 58.34 48.53 -15.38
N GLN A 374 57.23 49.19 -15.05
CA GLN A 374 57.15 50.66 -15.02
C GLN A 374 58.13 51.26 -14.00
N SER A 375 58.26 50.63 -12.83
CA SER A 375 59.22 51.06 -11.81
C SER A 375 60.67 50.90 -12.28
N ALA A 376 61.00 49.79 -12.97
CA ALA A 376 62.30 49.56 -13.55
C ALA A 376 62.62 50.54 -14.69
N ALA A 377 61.64 50.86 -15.54
CA ALA A 377 61.77 51.86 -16.60
C ALA A 377 62.08 53.23 -15.99
N GLY A 378 61.31 53.69 -15.01
CA GLY A 378 61.56 54.95 -14.31
C GLY A 378 62.91 54.99 -13.56
N GLY A 379 63.40 53.85 -13.07
CA GLY A 379 64.75 53.73 -12.51
C GLY A 379 65.85 53.85 -13.57
N THR A 380 65.64 53.22 -14.73
CA THR A 380 66.55 53.29 -15.88
C THR A 380 66.64 54.71 -16.43
N ASP A 381 65.51 55.43 -16.53
CA ASP A 381 65.48 56.84 -16.94
C ASP A 381 66.30 57.73 -16.01
N LYS A 382 66.15 57.55 -14.69
CA LYS A 382 66.96 58.28 -13.70
C LYS A 382 68.44 57.98 -13.85
N LEU A 383 68.80 56.72 -14.08
CA LEU A 383 70.19 56.31 -14.27
C LEU A 383 70.76 56.90 -15.58
N GLN A 384 69.97 56.94 -16.66
CA GLN A 384 70.35 57.56 -17.93
C GLN A 384 70.54 59.07 -17.77
N GLN A 385 69.67 59.76 -17.03
CA GLN A 385 69.82 61.18 -16.71
C GLN A 385 71.10 61.45 -15.89
N GLY A 386 71.36 60.64 -14.86
CA GLY A 386 72.58 60.73 -14.05
C GLY A 386 73.86 60.45 -14.85
N ALA A 387 73.83 59.42 -15.70
CA ALA A 387 74.87 59.08 -16.66
C ALA A 387 75.16 60.25 -17.62
N GLY A 388 74.11 60.89 -18.14
CA GLY A 388 74.23 62.08 -18.99
C GLY A 388 74.83 63.29 -18.26
N ALA A 389 74.42 63.53 -17.00
CA ALA A 389 74.99 64.59 -16.18
C ALA A 389 76.48 64.35 -15.87
N LEU A 390 76.84 63.12 -15.50
CA LEU A 390 78.24 62.72 -15.26
C LEU A 390 79.08 62.85 -16.53
N SER A 391 78.56 62.41 -17.69
CA SER A 391 79.22 62.58 -18.99
C SER A 391 79.56 64.04 -19.28
N LYS A 392 78.60 64.95 -19.09
CA LYS A 392 78.83 66.40 -19.24
C LYS A 392 79.90 66.91 -18.27
N GLY A 393 79.87 66.47 -17.02
CA GLY A 393 80.90 66.82 -16.02
C GLY A 393 82.30 66.34 -16.40
N ILE A 394 82.42 65.10 -16.90
CA ILE A 394 83.69 64.55 -17.41
C ILE A 394 84.20 65.36 -18.61
N THR A 395 83.32 65.77 -19.52
CA THR A 395 83.70 66.65 -20.64
C THR A 395 84.27 67.97 -20.15
N GLY A 396 83.59 68.66 -19.23
CA GLY A 396 84.10 69.91 -18.65
C GLY A 396 85.42 69.75 -17.89
N TYR A 397 85.58 68.66 -17.13
CA TYR A 397 86.86 68.32 -16.50
C TYR A 397 87.97 68.05 -17.53
N THR A 398 87.65 67.38 -18.63
CA THR A 398 88.60 67.09 -19.71
C THR A 398 89.06 68.37 -20.41
N GLU A 399 88.16 69.32 -20.62
CA GLU A 399 88.49 70.64 -21.17
C GLU A 399 89.46 71.38 -20.23
N GLY A 400 89.19 71.44 -18.92
CA GLY A 400 90.11 72.03 -17.95
C GLY A 400 91.47 71.33 -17.86
N ALA A 401 91.50 69.99 -17.98
CA ALA A 401 92.75 69.23 -18.04
C ALA A 401 93.56 69.54 -19.32
N ASN A 402 92.89 69.78 -20.46
CA ASN A 402 93.55 70.22 -21.68
C ASN A 402 94.12 71.64 -21.53
N ASP A 403 93.39 72.54 -20.89
CA ASP A 403 93.88 73.90 -20.62
C ASP A 403 95.13 73.88 -19.73
N LEU A 404 95.12 73.04 -18.68
CA LEU A 404 96.28 72.80 -17.83
C LEU A 404 97.47 72.24 -18.62
N ALA A 405 97.24 71.20 -19.44
CA ALA A 405 98.27 70.62 -20.31
C ALA A 405 98.88 71.67 -21.26
N ASN A 406 98.03 72.51 -21.85
CA ASN A 406 98.45 73.61 -22.72
C ASN A 406 99.28 74.66 -21.96
N GLY A 407 98.90 74.99 -20.71
CA GLY A 407 99.66 75.87 -19.82
C GLY A 407 101.04 75.32 -19.48
N ILE A 408 101.11 74.03 -19.13
CA ILE A 408 102.37 73.34 -18.84
C ILE A 408 103.26 73.27 -20.08
N ALA A 409 102.70 73.01 -21.26
CA ALA A 409 103.45 73.00 -22.51
C ALA A 409 104.08 74.38 -22.80
N LYS A 410 103.35 75.48 -22.56
CA LYS A 410 103.88 76.85 -22.65
C LYS A 410 105.01 77.09 -21.65
N LEU A 411 104.86 76.63 -20.41
CA LEU A 411 105.90 76.73 -19.38
C LEU A 411 107.16 75.94 -19.78
N ASN A 412 106.99 74.71 -20.28
CA ASN A 412 108.08 73.86 -20.74
C ASN A 412 108.91 74.52 -21.85
N GLY A 413 108.23 75.18 -22.80
CA GLY A 413 108.87 75.94 -23.87
C GLY A 413 109.72 77.12 -23.34
N LYS A 414 109.24 77.83 -22.32
CA LYS A 414 109.99 78.92 -21.68
C LYS A 414 111.22 78.40 -20.91
N VAL A 415 111.05 77.32 -20.16
CA VAL A 415 112.13 76.77 -19.31
C VAL A 415 113.25 76.14 -20.12
N SER A 416 112.92 75.49 -21.25
CA SER A 416 113.93 74.95 -22.17
C SER A 416 114.83 76.02 -22.80
N GLY A 417 114.33 77.26 -22.96
CA GLY A 417 115.10 78.40 -23.50
C GLY A 417 116.22 78.92 -22.59
N MET A 418 116.29 78.51 -21.32
CA MET A 418 117.32 78.96 -20.37
C MET A 418 118.65 78.19 -20.48
N SER A 419 118.77 77.23 -21.39
CA SER A 419 119.94 76.35 -21.54
C SER A 419 121.19 76.99 -22.18
N ASN A 420 121.14 78.27 -22.61
CA ASN A 420 122.20 78.95 -23.38
C ASN A 420 122.91 80.13 -22.67
N LEU A 421 122.86 80.24 -21.34
CA LEU A 421 123.57 81.31 -20.60
C LEU A 421 125.09 81.05 -20.51
N LYS A 422 125.95 82.06 -20.78
CA LYS A 422 127.44 81.98 -20.71
C LYS A 422 127.98 82.87 -19.57
N LEU A 423 128.86 82.35 -18.71
CA LEU A 423 129.37 83.00 -17.48
C LEU A 423 130.86 83.46 -17.59
N PRO A 424 131.35 84.43 -16.76
CA PRO A 424 132.71 85.01 -16.80
C PRO A 424 133.84 84.07 -16.31
N SER A 425 135.11 84.39 -16.60
CA SER A 425 136.29 83.51 -16.40
C SER A 425 137.07 83.69 -15.08
N GLU A 426 137.77 82.63 -14.69
CA GLU A 426 138.39 82.34 -13.37
C GLU A 426 139.48 83.33 -12.87
N GLU A 427 140.07 84.14 -13.75
CA GLU A 427 141.17 85.05 -13.41
C GLU A 427 140.73 86.38 -12.78
N GLU A 428 139.53 86.86 -13.12
CA GLU A 428 138.95 88.08 -12.50
C GLU A 428 138.52 87.84 -11.04
N LEU A 429 138.30 86.58 -10.66
CA LEU A 429 137.82 86.18 -9.33
C LEU A 429 138.93 86.13 -8.26
N LYS A 430 140.21 86.11 -8.64
CA LYS A 430 141.36 86.00 -7.71
C LYS A 430 141.78 87.31 -7.06
N ALA A 431 141.58 88.45 -7.71
CA ALA A 431 141.96 89.78 -7.18
C ALA A 431 141.07 90.27 -6.02
N VAL A 432 139.84 89.75 -5.93
CA VAL A 432 138.85 90.12 -4.89
C VAL A 432 139.14 89.40 -3.56
N LYS A 433 139.82 88.25 -3.60
CA LYS A 433 139.99 87.37 -2.42
C LYS A 433 141.04 87.87 -1.41
N SER A 434 142.07 88.60 -1.88
CA SER A 434 143.19 89.07 -1.06
C SER A 434 142.91 90.35 -0.24
N ALA A 435 141.88 91.13 -0.58
CA ALA A 435 141.47 92.29 0.20
C ALA A 435 140.64 91.94 1.46
N SER A 436 140.05 90.73 1.51
CA SER A 436 139.12 90.36 2.59
C SER A 436 139.81 89.93 3.90
N SER A 437 141.06 89.46 3.86
CA SER A 437 141.70 88.82 5.02
C SER A 437 142.25 89.79 6.08
N SER A 438 142.32 91.11 5.82
CA SER A 438 142.75 92.09 6.84
C SER A 438 141.62 92.66 7.70
N LEU A 439 140.35 92.49 7.31
CA LEU A 439 139.19 92.99 8.06
C LEU A 439 138.68 92.02 9.14
N GLU A 440 139.11 90.76 9.12
CA GLU A 440 138.63 89.70 10.02
C GLU A 440 139.21 89.81 11.46
N SER A 441 140.32 90.53 11.63
CA SER A 441 141.01 90.66 12.92
C SER A 441 140.40 91.72 13.87
N ASP A 442 139.70 92.72 13.34
CA ASP A 442 139.16 93.84 14.15
C ASP A 442 137.73 93.57 14.66
N ALA A 443 136.98 92.67 14.02
CA ALA A 443 135.60 92.35 14.39
C ALA A 443 135.46 91.60 15.72
N LYS A 444 136.51 90.88 16.18
CA LYS A 444 136.42 89.98 17.33
C LYS A 444 136.45 90.69 18.71
N LYS A 445 136.94 91.92 18.79
CA LYS A 445 137.02 92.70 20.06
C LYS A 445 135.74 93.48 20.40
N LEU A 446 134.85 93.69 19.42
CA LEU A 446 133.63 94.48 19.60
C LEU A 446 132.45 93.64 20.15
N GLN A 447 132.53 92.31 20.06
CA GLN A 447 131.44 91.38 20.38
C GLN A 447 131.27 91.12 21.88
N GLU A 448 132.30 91.36 22.71
CA GLU A 448 132.27 91.09 24.15
C GLU A 448 131.60 92.19 24.99
N SER A 449 131.49 93.43 24.49
CA SER A 449 130.90 94.57 25.23
C SER A 449 129.38 94.74 25.02
N ALA A 450 128.80 94.13 23.98
CA ALA A 450 127.39 94.32 23.62
C ALA A 450 126.42 93.36 24.34
N ALA A 451 126.90 92.25 24.90
CA ALA A 451 126.04 91.24 25.54
C ALA A 451 125.46 91.70 26.90
N THR A 452 126.12 92.62 27.60
CA THR A 452 125.74 93.02 28.97
C THR A 452 124.61 94.06 29.02
N LEU A 453 124.35 94.81 27.94
CA LEU A 453 123.34 95.88 27.89
C LEU A 453 121.97 95.43 27.32
N GLN A 454 121.92 94.35 26.54
CA GLN A 454 120.68 93.83 25.94
C GLN A 454 119.68 93.29 26.98
N SER A 455 120.16 92.74 28.10
CA SER A 455 119.30 92.03 29.07
C SER A 455 118.42 92.96 29.94
N ALA A 456 118.69 94.27 29.96
CA ALA A 456 118.00 95.23 30.83
C ALA A 456 116.83 95.98 30.16
N ILE A 457 116.81 96.10 28.83
CA ILE A 457 115.86 96.96 28.08
C ILE A 457 114.65 96.15 27.57
N GLU A 458 114.83 94.88 27.22
CA GLU A 458 113.74 93.98 26.76
C GLU A 458 112.65 93.72 27.81
N LYS A 459 112.95 93.93 29.10
CA LYS A 459 111.98 93.69 30.18
C LYS A 459 110.95 94.80 30.40
N MET A 460 111.13 96.02 29.87
CA MET A 460 110.30 97.18 30.26
C MET A 460 109.27 97.64 29.23
N ASN A 461 109.49 97.54 27.91
CA ASN A 461 108.55 98.12 26.92
C ASN A 461 107.58 97.12 26.27
N GLN A 462 107.85 95.81 26.36
CA GLN A 462 106.91 94.75 25.96
C GLN A 462 105.59 94.79 26.75
N LEU A 463 105.56 95.46 27.89
CA LEU A 463 104.50 95.23 28.86
C LEU A 463 103.36 96.26 28.81
N SER A 464 103.55 97.42 28.20
CA SER A 464 102.68 98.58 28.47
C SER A 464 101.63 98.84 27.38
N ALA A 465 102.00 98.96 26.11
CA ALA A 465 101.09 99.55 25.11
C ALA A 465 100.23 98.56 24.32
N ALA A 466 100.69 97.32 24.12
CA ALA A 466 99.89 96.27 23.46
C ALA A 466 98.70 95.80 24.32
N VAL A 467 98.79 96.09 25.62
CA VAL A 467 97.92 95.60 26.66
C VAL A 467 96.55 96.33 26.60
N ASP A 468 96.51 97.65 26.49
CA ASP A 468 95.23 98.37 26.60
C ASP A 468 94.31 98.22 25.37
N ALA A 469 94.86 98.16 24.16
CA ALA A 469 94.06 98.11 22.93
C ALA A 469 93.46 96.71 22.64
N TYR A 470 94.04 95.64 23.21
CA TYR A 470 93.62 94.28 22.95
C TYR A 470 92.38 93.88 23.79
N ASN A 471 92.20 94.41 25.01
CA ASN A 471 91.05 94.04 25.86
C ASN A 471 89.69 94.38 25.27
N SER A 472 89.54 95.59 24.73
CA SER A 472 88.22 96.06 24.26
C SER A 472 87.69 95.27 23.06
N LYS A 473 88.56 94.60 22.28
CA LYS A 473 88.14 93.76 21.16
C LYS A 473 87.83 92.32 21.57
N ILE A 474 88.49 91.81 22.62
CA ILE A 474 88.24 90.48 23.17
C ILE A 474 86.83 90.39 23.77
N ASP A 475 86.41 91.39 24.55
CA ASP A 475 85.13 91.36 25.26
C ASP A 475 83.91 91.31 24.32
N ALA A 476 83.96 92.02 23.19
CA ALA A 476 82.86 92.03 22.22
C ALA A 476 82.75 90.71 21.45
N HIS A 477 83.89 90.10 21.10
CA HIS A 477 83.92 88.85 20.34
C HIS A 477 83.46 87.65 21.19
N ASN A 478 83.84 87.60 22.47
CA ASN A 478 83.47 86.50 23.37
C ASN A 478 81.95 86.39 23.60
N LYS A 479 81.23 87.51 23.59
CA LYS A 479 79.77 87.52 23.80
C LYS A 479 79.01 86.88 22.63
N GLU A 480 79.39 87.18 21.38
CA GLU A 480 78.70 86.67 20.20
C GLU A 480 78.91 85.17 19.98
N VAL A 481 80.09 84.66 20.35
CA VAL A 481 80.45 83.24 20.24
C VAL A 481 79.64 82.38 21.23
N SER A 482 79.41 82.87 22.45
CA SER A 482 78.65 82.14 23.49
C SER A 482 77.16 81.95 23.13
N GLU A 483 76.52 82.96 22.54
CA GLU A 483 75.08 82.91 22.18
C GLU A 483 74.79 81.92 21.03
N LYS A 484 75.71 81.79 20.06
CA LYS A 484 75.59 80.83 18.95
C LYS A 484 75.77 79.38 19.41
N PHE A 485 76.68 79.12 20.35
CA PHE A 485 76.88 77.79 20.94
C PHE A 485 75.65 77.29 21.71
N SER A 486 74.99 78.17 22.47
CA SER A 486 73.79 77.82 23.23
C SER A 486 72.60 77.44 22.34
N SER A 487 72.46 78.10 21.19
CA SER A 487 71.38 77.86 20.23
C SER A 487 71.54 76.52 19.49
N ALA A 488 72.77 76.15 19.12
CA ALA A 488 73.07 74.88 18.46
C ALA A 488 72.85 73.67 19.39
N LYS A 489 73.15 73.80 20.69
CA LYS A 489 72.95 72.76 21.70
C LYS A 489 71.46 72.42 21.88
N LYS A 490 70.58 73.42 21.90
CA LYS A 490 69.13 73.23 22.09
C LYS A 490 68.44 72.55 20.91
N ALA A 491 68.87 72.86 19.68
CA ALA A 491 68.31 72.24 18.47
C ALA A 491 68.61 70.72 18.39
N LEU A 492 69.76 70.28 18.90
CA LEU A 492 70.12 68.87 18.99
C LEU A 492 69.27 68.09 20.01
N GLU A 493 68.88 68.71 21.11
CA GLU A 493 68.04 68.09 22.14
C GLU A 493 66.59 67.86 21.66
N ASP A 494 66.04 68.80 20.87
CA ASP A 494 64.69 68.66 20.29
C ASP A 494 64.58 67.51 19.27
N VAL A 495 65.64 67.26 18.50
CA VAL A 495 65.68 66.16 17.50
C VAL A 495 65.75 64.80 18.20
N ASP A 496 66.56 64.68 19.25
CA ASP A 496 66.74 63.43 20.02
C ASP A 496 65.44 63.04 20.75
N SER A 497 64.73 64.02 21.34
CA SER A 497 63.44 63.80 22.01
C SER A 497 62.37 63.28 21.04
N LYS A 498 62.21 63.91 19.87
CA LYS A 498 61.18 63.52 18.89
C LYS A 498 61.44 62.16 18.25
N ALA A 499 62.69 61.85 17.92
CA ALA A 499 63.05 60.55 17.36
C ALA A 499 62.80 59.41 18.37
N THR A 500 63.08 59.66 19.65
CA THR A 500 62.86 58.70 20.73
C THR A 500 61.36 58.48 21.02
N GLU A 501 60.55 59.54 21.01
CA GLU A 501 59.09 59.43 21.19
C GLU A 501 58.43 58.61 20.08
N GLU A 502 58.76 58.87 18.81
CA GLU A 502 58.15 58.18 17.66
C GLU A 502 58.55 56.69 17.61
N ALA A 503 59.82 56.37 17.91
CA ALA A 503 60.29 54.99 17.97
C ALA A 503 59.58 54.18 19.07
N ASN A 504 59.40 54.76 20.26
CA ASN A 504 58.69 54.09 21.35
C ASN A 504 57.18 53.95 21.07
N LYS A 505 56.57 54.91 20.35
CA LYS A 505 55.16 54.82 19.92
C LYS A 505 54.93 53.62 18.98
N GLN A 506 55.79 53.43 17.97
CA GLN A 506 55.64 52.29 17.05
C GLN A 506 55.82 50.93 17.73
N ILE A 507 56.69 50.84 18.74
CA ILE A 507 56.88 49.62 19.54
C ILE A 507 55.61 49.32 20.36
N SER A 508 54.97 50.33 20.94
CA SER A 508 53.70 50.19 21.66
C SER A 508 52.56 49.72 20.74
N ASP A 509 52.38 50.38 19.59
CA ASP A 509 51.31 50.06 18.63
C ASP A 509 51.43 48.60 18.12
N LYS A 510 52.67 48.10 17.93
CA LYS A 510 52.93 46.71 17.52
C LYS A 510 52.64 45.70 18.63
N LYS A 511 52.94 46.03 19.89
CA LYS A 511 52.65 45.19 21.08
C LYS A 511 51.15 44.96 21.26
N ASP A 512 50.34 46.00 21.10
CA ASP A 512 48.89 45.91 21.26
C ASP A 512 48.24 45.05 20.16
N SER A 513 48.74 45.18 18.92
CA SER A 513 48.33 44.32 17.79
C SER A 513 48.65 42.84 18.04
N MET A 514 49.83 42.53 18.56
CA MET A 514 50.22 41.15 18.88
C MET A 514 49.42 40.55 20.04
N SER A 515 49.15 41.33 21.10
CA SER A 515 48.34 40.89 22.25
C SER A 515 46.89 40.59 21.85
N SER A 516 46.32 41.43 20.96
CA SER A 516 44.97 41.24 20.42
C SER A 516 44.86 39.95 19.59
N LYS A 517 45.85 39.70 18.73
CA LYS A 517 45.89 38.48 17.90
C LYS A 517 46.09 37.21 18.74
N ALA A 518 47.04 37.22 19.68
CA ALA A 518 47.28 36.09 20.57
C ALA A 518 46.06 35.76 21.45
N THR A 519 45.32 36.78 21.90
CA THR A 519 44.06 36.59 22.64
C THR A 519 42.98 35.95 21.77
N ALA A 520 42.83 36.37 20.51
CA ALA A 520 41.85 35.80 19.58
C ALA A 520 42.16 34.32 19.26
N ASP A 521 43.42 34.00 19.00
CA ASP A 521 43.87 32.63 18.70
C ASP A 521 43.69 31.70 19.91
N ALA A 522 44.01 32.17 21.13
CA ALA A 522 43.79 31.42 22.36
C ALA A 522 42.30 31.14 22.65
N LYS A 523 41.42 32.12 22.42
CA LYS A 523 39.95 31.93 22.56
C LYS A 523 39.43 30.91 21.55
N ALA A 524 39.89 30.96 20.30
CA ALA A 524 39.48 30.02 19.25
C ALA A 524 39.91 28.58 19.59
N ALA A 525 41.16 28.40 20.02
CA ALA A 525 41.66 27.09 20.43
C ALA A 525 40.90 26.50 21.63
N ALA A 526 40.64 27.32 22.67
CA ALA A 526 39.92 26.88 23.86
C ALA A 526 38.44 26.52 23.57
N LYS A 527 37.77 27.26 22.68
CA LYS A 527 36.41 26.92 22.22
C LYS A 527 36.37 25.63 21.42
N SER A 528 37.35 25.42 20.54
CA SER A 528 37.51 24.18 19.76
C SER A 528 37.73 22.96 20.67
N ALA A 529 38.52 23.12 21.75
CA ALA A 529 38.71 22.06 22.74
C ALA A 529 37.39 21.67 23.43
N ILE A 530 36.52 22.62 23.79
CA ILE A 530 35.19 22.33 24.35
C ILE A 530 34.31 21.54 23.36
N ASP A 531 34.39 21.86 22.06
CA ASP A 531 33.64 21.14 21.03
C ASP A 531 34.10 19.69 20.86
N SER A 532 35.38 19.40 21.13
CA SER A 532 35.97 18.07 20.98
C SER A 532 35.78 17.11 22.18
N VAL A 533 35.28 17.59 23.32
CA VAL A 533 35.08 16.76 24.52
C VAL A 533 33.69 16.12 24.51
N ASP A 534 33.67 14.79 24.54
CA ASP A 534 32.45 13.98 24.69
C ASP A 534 32.51 13.27 26.06
N MET A 535 31.82 13.86 27.05
CA MET A 535 31.77 13.37 28.43
C MET A 535 30.32 13.28 28.89
N GLU A 536 29.97 12.17 29.52
CA GLU A 536 28.65 11.92 30.07
C GLU A 536 28.31 12.97 31.15
N GLY A 537 27.25 13.75 30.93
CA GLY A 537 26.80 14.84 31.82
C GLY A 537 27.13 16.27 31.37
N LEU A 538 27.85 16.48 30.26
CA LEU A 538 28.16 17.82 29.75
C LEU A 538 27.13 18.29 28.69
N THR A 539 26.12 19.07 29.11
CA THR A 539 25.00 19.47 28.22
C THR A 539 25.38 20.57 27.21
N PRO A 540 24.62 20.73 26.11
CA PRO A 540 24.81 21.82 25.15
C PRO A 540 24.76 23.22 25.79
N GLU A 541 23.89 23.43 26.77
CA GLU A 541 23.77 24.68 27.51
C GLU A 541 25.03 24.95 28.36
N MET A 542 25.58 23.92 29.00
CA MET A 542 26.83 24.02 29.76
C MET A 542 28.02 24.31 28.85
N LYS A 543 28.10 23.67 27.67
CA LYS A 543 29.13 23.97 26.66
C LYS A 543 29.03 25.43 26.19
N SER A 544 27.82 25.93 25.96
CA SER A 544 27.59 27.33 25.56
C SER A 544 27.99 28.34 26.65
N ALA A 545 27.64 28.06 27.91
CA ALA A 545 28.05 28.88 29.05
C ALA A 545 29.59 28.91 29.21
N LEU A 546 30.26 27.77 29.02
CA LEU A 546 31.72 27.68 29.09
C LEU A 546 32.41 28.48 27.97
N LYS A 547 31.87 28.46 26.75
CA LYS A 547 32.35 29.29 25.63
C LYS A 547 32.16 30.78 25.88
N SER A 548 31.05 31.17 26.50
CA SER A 548 30.79 32.56 26.90
C SER A 548 31.74 33.03 28.02
N ALA A 549 32.06 32.15 28.97
CA ALA A 549 33.08 32.42 29.99
C ALA A 549 34.48 32.63 29.37
N ILE A 550 34.86 31.86 28.35
CA ILE A 550 36.12 32.07 27.60
C ILE A 550 36.15 33.44 26.93
N ASP A 551 35.04 33.87 26.32
CA ASP A 551 34.97 35.18 25.67
C ASP A 551 35.14 36.35 26.64
N SER A 552 34.65 36.22 27.87
CA SER A 552 34.72 37.28 28.88
C SER A 552 35.97 37.26 29.75
N LYS A 553 36.64 36.10 29.93
CA LYS A 553 37.73 35.95 30.92
C LYS A 553 39.11 35.65 30.35
N VAL A 554 39.22 35.15 29.11
CA VAL A 554 40.54 34.86 28.52
C VAL A 554 41.11 36.11 27.87
N SER A 555 42.24 36.59 28.38
CA SER A 555 43.07 37.63 27.79
C SER A 555 44.53 37.20 27.83
N VAL A 556 45.24 37.35 26.71
CA VAL A 556 46.68 37.03 26.60
C VAL A 556 47.45 38.32 26.39
N SER A 557 48.36 38.62 27.33
CA SER A 557 49.27 39.75 27.24
C SER A 557 50.66 39.25 26.85
N VAL A 558 51.22 39.75 25.74
CA VAL A 558 52.61 39.50 25.36
C VAL A 558 53.51 40.61 25.92
N GLY A 559 54.44 40.24 26.81
CA GLY A 559 55.43 41.14 27.39
C GLY A 559 56.69 41.28 26.52
N PRO A 560 57.31 42.47 26.54
CA PRO A 560 58.57 42.58 27.28
C PRO A 560 58.45 43.65 28.37
N GLU A 561 58.95 43.39 29.57
CA GLU A 561 58.82 44.32 30.70
C GLU A 561 59.75 45.54 30.64
N SER A 562 60.71 45.59 29.71
CA SER A 562 61.46 46.83 29.45
C SER A 562 62.24 46.80 28.14
N ILE A 563 61.73 47.45 27.09
CA ILE A 563 62.56 47.96 26.00
C ILE A 563 62.32 49.48 25.98
N LYS A 564 63.21 50.24 26.60
CA LYS A 564 63.33 51.68 26.41
C LYS A 564 64.49 51.91 25.46
N ILE A 565 64.22 52.48 24.30
CA ILE A 565 65.28 53.07 23.48
C ILE A 565 65.55 54.45 24.09
N SER A 566 66.76 54.66 24.61
CA SER A 566 67.22 55.96 25.12
C SER A 566 68.67 56.18 24.73
N GLY A 567 68.99 57.37 24.20
CA GLY A 567 70.36 57.82 23.94
C GLY A 567 70.85 57.57 22.52
N LEU A 568 70.37 58.36 21.54
CA LEU A 568 70.88 58.31 20.16
C LEU A 568 72.00 59.33 19.89
N THR A 569 72.34 60.22 20.84
CA THR A 569 73.23 61.38 20.57
C THR A 569 74.39 61.58 21.55
N GLY A 570 74.85 60.52 22.23
CA GLY A 570 76.03 60.59 23.11
C GLY A 570 77.29 61.13 22.40
N ASP A 571 77.53 60.72 21.16
CA ASP A 571 78.74 61.11 20.42
C ASP A 571 78.61 62.50 19.76
N ALA A 572 77.39 62.94 19.42
CA ALA A 572 77.14 64.28 18.87
C ALA A 572 77.24 65.38 19.94
N LYS A 573 76.84 65.09 21.19
CA LYS A 573 76.95 66.03 22.32
C LYS A 573 78.40 66.25 22.76
N ASN A 574 79.24 65.21 22.67
CA ASN A 574 80.67 65.29 22.95
C ASN A 574 81.46 66.01 21.84
N ALA A 575 80.99 65.97 20.59
CA ALA A 575 81.62 66.69 19.48
C ALA A 575 81.40 68.22 19.53
N LEU A 576 80.33 68.71 20.18
CA LEU A 576 80.07 70.15 20.32
C LEU A 576 80.84 70.83 21.48
N GLY A 577 81.22 70.11 22.54
CA GLY A 577 81.96 70.69 23.68
C GLY A 577 81.18 71.72 24.53
N ASP A 578 81.85 72.32 25.53
CA ASP A 578 81.32 73.42 26.34
C ASP A 578 81.53 74.78 25.67
N ALA A 579 80.58 75.71 25.84
CA ALA A 579 80.76 77.09 25.38
C ALA A 579 81.89 77.77 26.19
N PRO A 580 82.82 78.50 25.55
CA PRO A 580 83.92 79.13 26.27
C PRO A 580 83.39 80.15 27.30
N SER A 581 83.77 79.99 28.56
CA SER A 581 83.47 80.93 29.64
C SER A 581 84.32 82.19 29.48
N ALA A 582 83.67 83.34 29.31
CA ALA A 582 84.34 84.63 29.24
C ALA A 582 84.79 85.09 30.64
N ASP A 583 86.00 84.73 31.04
CA ASP A 583 86.67 85.41 32.14
C ASP A 583 87.11 86.81 31.67
N LYS A 584 86.67 87.85 32.40
CA LYS A 584 86.98 89.27 32.17
C LYS A 584 88.47 89.47 31.88
N LEU A 585 88.80 89.94 30.69
CA LEU A 585 90.13 90.48 30.35
C LEU A 585 90.09 92.00 30.46
N THR A 586 90.37 92.52 31.66
CA THR A 586 90.72 93.93 31.86
C THR A 586 92.23 94.03 32.02
N LEU A 587 92.93 94.80 31.19
CA LEU A 587 94.30 95.25 31.47
C LEU A 587 94.27 96.71 31.93
N GLY A 588 95.12 97.03 32.91
CA GLY A 588 95.30 98.38 33.47
C GLY A 588 96.46 99.13 32.81
N GLU A 589 96.35 100.45 32.78
CA GLU A 589 97.23 101.40 32.07
C GLU A 589 98.71 101.42 32.58
N LEU A 590 99.66 101.67 31.66
CA LEU A 590 101.06 102.02 31.97
C LEU A 590 101.65 102.99 30.91
N LYS A 591 102.47 103.98 31.29
CA LYS A 591 103.19 104.93 30.38
C LYS A 591 104.70 105.01 30.68
N VAL A 592 105.58 104.79 29.68
CA VAL A 592 107.04 105.10 29.73
C VAL A 592 107.59 105.46 28.32
N SER A 593 108.56 106.39 28.21
CA SER A 593 109.18 106.92 26.97
C SER A 593 110.71 106.67 26.95
N LEU A 594 111.27 106.05 25.89
CA LEU A 594 112.71 105.66 25.76
C LEU A 594 113.28 105.73 24.32
N GLY A 595 112.87 106.69 23.49
CA GLY A 595 113.18 106.73 22.04
C GLY A 595 114.65 106.86 21.61
N ASP A 596 115.57 107.32 22.46
CA ASP A 596 116.92 107.71 21.99
C ASP A 596 118.00 106.61 22.13
N ILE A 597 117.71 105.51 22.83
CA ILE A 597 118.69 104.43 23.11
C ILE A 597 118.50 103.19 22.20
N GLU A 598 117.29 102.95 21.70
CA GLU A 598 117.00 101.83 20.77
C GLU A 598 117.62 102.05 19.38
N THR A 599 117.79 103.30 18.97
CA THR A 599 118.34 103.68 17.64
C THR A 599 119.83 103.37 17.52
N LEU A 600 120.62 103.60 18.59
CA LEU A 600 122.07 103.40 18.58
C LEU A 600 122.48 101.91 18.64
N LEU A 601 121.66 101.07 19.28
CA LEU A 601 121.87 99.63 19.42
C LEU A 601 121.51 98.84 18.14
N LYS A 602 120.64 99.39 17.29
CA LYS A 602 120.24 98.79 16.02
C LYS A 602 121.30 98.98 14.94
N ASP A 603 121.87 100.19 14.83
CA ASP A 603 122.90 100.50 13.82
C ASP A 603 124.18 99.67 13.99
N MET A 604 124.56 99.35 15.23
CA MET A 604 125.74 98.52 15.52
C MET A 604 125.55 97.03 15.20
N LYS A 605 124.34 96.47 15.34
CA LYS A 605 124.03 95.09 14.91
C LYS A 605 123.85 94.98 13.40
N THR A 606 123.37 96.04 12.75
CA THR A 606 123.16 96.06 11.29
C THR A 606 124.48 96.17 10.52
N GLN A 607 125.49 96.90 11.02
CA GLN A 607 126.79 97.01 10.33
C GLN A 607 127.69 95.76 10.45
N ALA A 608 127.56 94.95 11.52
CA ALA A 608 128.28 93.68 11.65
C ALA A 608 127.72 92.57 10.74
N ALA A 609 126.40 92.54 10.49
CA ALA A 609 125.77 91.56 9.60
C ALA A 609 125.95 91.86 8.08
N ILE A 610 126.34 93.08 7.72
CA ILE A 610 126.56 93.50 6.33
C ILE A 610 127.94 93.02 5.82
N LEU A 611 128.95 92.94 6.68
CA LEU A 611 130.29 92.50 6.30
C LEU A 611 130.43 90.96 6.20
N GLU A 612 129.64 90.19 6.94
CA GLU A 612 129.58 88.73 6.84
C GLU A 612 128.85 88.25 5.55
N ASN A 613 127.95 89.07 4.99
CA ASN A 613 127.15 88.74 3.80
C ASN A 613 127.85 89.01 2.45
N PHE A 614 128.96 89.74 2.43
CA PHE A 614 129.66 90.09 1.19
C PHE A 614 130.63 88.99 0.72
N ALA A 615 131.17 88.17 1.65
CA ALA A 615 132.03 87.04 1.31
C ALA A 615 131.25 85.77 0.88
N ALA A 616 129.99 85.59 1.34
CA ALA A 616 129.17 84.41 1.01
C ALA A 616 128.52 84.45 -0.39
N ASN A 617 128.30 85.64 -0.97
CA ASN A 617 127.53 85.79 -2.21
C ASN A 617 128.31 85.60 -3.53
N THR A 618 129.59 85.25 -3.49
CA THR A 618 130.35 84.89 -4.71
C THR A 618 130.38 83.38 -4.99
N GLY A 619 129.90 82.54 -4.07
CA GLY A 619 129.68 81.10 -4.29
C GLY A 619 128.32 80.75 -4.92
N SER A 620 127.26 81.47 -4.58
CA SER A 620 125.87 81.12 -4.94
C SER A 620 125.50 81.30 -6.41
N LEU A 621 126.36 81.93 -7.24
CA LEU A 621 126.12 82.04 -8.69
C LEU A 621 126.52 80.76 -9.46
N SER A 622 127.40 79.93 -8.88
CA SER A 622 127.78 78.63 -9.45
C SER A 622 126.72 77.56 -9.18
N ASP A 623 126.08 77.59 -8.01
CA ASP A 623 125.06 76.59 -7.62
C ASP A 623 123.74 76.78 -8.39
N ALA A 624 123.33 78.04 -8.64
CA ALA A 624 122.14 78.35 -9.43
C ALA A 624 122.20 77.86 -10.89
N ALA A 625 123.41 77.66 -11.45
CA ALA A 625 123.60 77.08 -12.77
C ALA A 625 123.42 75.56 -12.81
N GLY A 626 123.60 74.86 -11.68
CA GLY A 626 123.51 73.40 -11.58
C GLY A 626 122.08 72.83 -11.51
N GLU A 627 121.09 73.64 -11.10
CA GLU A 627 119.70 73.18 -10.89
C GLU A 627 118.76 73.33 -12.10
N ILE A 628 119.18 74.10 -13.12
CA ILE A 628 118.41 74.32 -14.35
C ILE A 628 118.01 73.01 -15.05
N PRO A 629 118.88 71.97 -15.17
CA PRO A 629 118.51 70.68 -15.76
C PRO A 629 117.43 69.91 -14.98
N ALA A 630 117.43 69.98 -13.64
CA ALA A 630 116.43 69.31 -12.81
C ALA A 630 115.05 69.97 -12.96
N LEU A 631 115.02 71.31 -13.07
CA LEU A 631 113.80 72.06 -13.34
C LEU A 631 113.23 71.75 -14.74
N ILE A 632 114.08 71.66 -15.77
CA ILE A 632 113.69 71.22 -17.12
C ILE A 632 113.04 69.83 -17.08
N LYS A 633 113.65 68.87 -16.34
CA LYS A 633 113.10 67.52 -16.20
C LYS A 633 111.75 67.52 -15.48
N GLY A 634 111.61 68.25 -14.36
CA GLY A 634 110.36 68.32 -13.61
C GLY A 634 109.19 68.87 -14.42
N VAL A 635 109.42 69.91 -15.24
CA VAL A 635 108.38 70.46 -16.12
C VAL A 635 108.04 69.51 -17.27
N SER A 636 109.01 68.74 -17.77
CA SER A 636 108.78 67.69 -18.78
C SER A 636 107.97 66.50 -18.24
N ASP A 637 108.26 66.06 -17.01
CA ASP A 637 107.51 64.99 -16.34
C ASP A 637 106.06 65.45 -16.07
N LEU A 638 105.87 66.71 -15.65
CA LEU A 638 104.54 67.31 -15.48
C LEU A 638 103.76 67.39 -16.81
N ASN A 639 104.42 67.73 -17.92
CA ASN A 639 103.82 67.74 -19.25
C ASN A 639 103.40 66.33 -19.69
N SER A 640 104.19 65.31 -19.35
CA SER A 640 103.87 63.91 -19.64
C SER A 640 102.68 63.42 -18.80
N GLY A 641 102.63 63.78 -17.51
CA GLY A 641 101.49 63.50 -16.63
C GLY A 641 100.19 64.14 -17.11
N ALA A 642 100.23 65.41 -17.57
CA ALA A 642 99.06 66.10 -18.10
C ALA A 642 98.53 65.44 -19.39
N LYS A 643 99.41 64.99 -20.30
CA LYS A 643 99.02 64.22 -21.50
C LYS A 643 98.37 62.88 -21.14
N ALA A 644 98.92 62.17 -20.16
CA ALA A 644 98.34 60.91 -19.67
C ALA A 644 96.95 61.11 -19.06
N LEU A 645 96.76 62.21 -18.31
CA LEU A 645 95.46 62.59 -17.75
C LEU A 645 94.42 62.85 -18.84
N THR A 646 94.76 63.64 -19.87
CA THR A 646 93.89 63.87 -21.03
C THR A 646 93.54 62.56 -21.76
N ALA A 647 94.49 61.64 -21.91
CA ALA A 647 94.25 60.36 -22.56
C ALA A 647 93.31 59.45 -21.75
N ASN A 648 93.48 59.40 -20.44
CA ASN A 648 92.59 58.65 -19.55
C ASN A 648 91.16 59.24 -19.51
N ASN A 649 91.05 60.56 -19.56
CA ASN A 649 89.75 61.24 -19.65
C ASN A 649 88.99 60.92 -20.96
N LYS A 650 89.70 60.76 -22.08
CA LYS A 650 89.08 60.27 -23.33
C LYS A 650 88.53 58.86 -23.18
N LYS A 651 89.27 57.94 -22.54
CA LYS A 651 88.78 56.57 -22.27
C LYS A 651 87.54 56.59 -21.37
N LEU A 652 87.56 57.41 -20.32
CA LEU A 652 86.41 57.59 -19.42
C LEU A 652 85.18 58.13 -20.16
N THR A 653 85.37 59.10 -21.06
CA THR A 653 84.30 59.64 -21.91
C THR A 653 83.71 58.56 -22.83
N SER A 654 84.54 57.72 -23.45
CA SER A 654 84.07 56.59 -24.27
C SER A 654 83.28 55.57 -23.44
N GLY A 655 83.79 55.15 -22.28
CA GLY A 655 83.05 54.23 -21.39
C GLY A 655 81.71 54.79 -20.93
N MET A 656 81.62 56.11 -20.75
CA MET A 656 80.37 56.79 -20.41
C MET A 656 79.37 56.80 -21.59
N LYS A 657 79.85 56.88 -22.83
CA LYS A 657 79.04 56.73 -24.04
C LYS A 657 78.48 55.31 -24.17
N ASP A 658 79.30 54.30 -23.89
CA ASP A 658 78.88 52.89 -23.89
C ASP A 658 77.82 52.64 -22.83
N LEU A 659 78.02 53.12 -21.59
CA LEU A 659 77.03 53.03 -20.52
C LEU A 659 75.71 53.73 -20.89
N THR A 660 75.76 54.93 -21.48
CA THR A 660 74.54 55.64 -21.93
C THR A 660 73.80 54.85 -23.02
N SER A 661 74.54 54.22 -23.94
CA SER A 661 73.97 53.41 -25.02
C SER A 661 73.36 52.09 -24.50
N GLY A 662 74.01 51.46 -23.51
CA GLY A 662 73.49 50.29 -22.80
C GLY A 662 72.21 50.61 -22.02
N LEU A 663 72.16 51.77 -21.35
CA LEU A 663 70.95 52.24 -20.67
C LEU A 663 69.80 52.54 -21.64
N SER A 664 70.09 53.09 -22.81
CA SER A 664 69.08 53.28 -23.87
C SER A 664 68.51 51.93 -24.34
N SER A 665 69.38 50.94 -24.58
CA SER A 665 68.95 49.60 -25.00
C SER A 665 68.12 48.90 -23.92
N LEU A 666 68.49 49.06 -22.65
CA LEU A 666 67.71 48.56 -21.51
C LEU A 666 66.34 49.26 -21.43
N SER A 667 66.29 50.58 -21.63
CA SER A 667 65.04 51.35 -21.68
C SER A 667 64.10 50.84 -22.78
N ASP A 668 64.61 50.64 -24.01
CA ASP A 668 63.82 50.12 -25.13
C ASP A 668 63.29 48.69 -24.85
N GLY A 669 64.12 47.86 -24.22
CA GLY A 669 63.72 46.53 -23.75
C GLY A 669 62.61 46.58 -22.71
N LEU A 670 62.71 47.48 -21.72
CA LEU A 670 61.69 47.68 -20.69
C LEU A 670 60.38 48.24 -21.26
N ASP A 671 60.45 49.15 -22.24
CA ASP A 671 59.26 49.65 -22.95
C ASP A 671 58.55 48.52 -23.72
N THR A 672 59.32 47.66 -24.40
CA THR A 672 58.77 46.48 -25.09
C THR A 672 58.09 45.53 -24.10
N MET A 673 58.73 45.25 -22.96
CA MET A 673 58.15 44.40 -21.91
C MET A 673 56.88 45.02 -21.32
N THR A 674 56.86 46.34 -21.10
CA THR A 674 55.70 47.08 -20.57
C THR A 674 54.52 47.01 -21.53
N LYS A 675 54.75 47.20 -22.85
CA LYS A 675 53.72 47.01 -23.89
C LYS A 675 53.19 45.57 -23.93
N GLY A 676 54.07 44.59 -23.74
CA GLY A 676 53.69 43.17 -23.61
C GLY A 676 52.79 42.92 -22.39
N ALA A 677 53.16 43.48 -21.23
CA ALA A 677 52.38 43.38 -20.00
C ALA A 677 51.00 44.06 -20.12
N ALA A 678 50.92 45.20 -20.80
CA ALA A 678 49.66 45.86 -21.11
C ALA A 678 48.75 45.00 -22.01
N THR A 679 49.33 44.33 -23.02
CA THR A 679 48.59 43.38 -23.88
C THR A 679 48.06 42.18 -23.10
N LEU A 680 48.89 41.59 -22.23
CA LEU A 680 48.48 40.53 -21.30
C LEU A 680 47.34 40.98 -20.38
N THR A 681 47.41 42.21 -19.87
CA THR A 681 46.35 42.80 -19.04
C THR A 681 45.03 42.91 -19.81
N GLY A 682 45.07 43.36 -21.07
CA GLY A 682 43.90 43.40 -21.94
C GLY A 682 43.28 42.01 -22.18
N ASN A 683 44.11 41.01 -22.50
CA ASN A 683 43.65 39.63 -22.69
C ASN A 683 43.06 39.02 -21.41
N ASN A 684 43.62 39.37 -20.25
CA ASN A 684 43.12 38.91 -18.95
C ASN A 684 41.72 39.45 -18.61
N ASN A 685 41.39 40.67 -19.04
CA ASN A 685 40.04 41.20 -18.90
C ASN A 685 39.03 40.39 -19.72
N SER A 686 39.38 40.01 -20.95
CA SER A 686 38.55 39.13 -21.79
C SER A 686 38.42 37.74 -21.19
N LEU A 687 39.51 37.16 -20.67
CA LEU A 687 39.52 35.86 -20.02
C LEU A 687 38.65 35.84 -18.75
N THR A 688 38.75 36.89 -17.93
CA THR A 688 37.91 37.09 -16.73
C THR A 688 36.43 37.19 -17.11
N THR A 689 36.10 37.97 -18.12
CA THR A 689 34.72 38.11 -18.64
C THR A 689 34.17 36.78 -19.15
N GLY A 690 34.99 36.00 -19.87
CA GLY A 690 34.65 34.67 -20.33
C GLY A 690 34.40 33.69 -19.18
N ALA A 691 35.28 33.68 -18.18
CA ALA A 691 35.13 32.85 -16.99
C ALA A 691 33.87 33.19 -16.17
N ASP A 692 33.56 34.48 -16.01
CA ASP A 692 32.32 34.95 -15.38
C ASP A 692 31.08 34.50 -16.16
N SER A 693 31.14 34.51 -17.49
CA SER A 693 30.04 34.06 -18.34
C SER A 693 29.80 32.55 -18.21
N VAL A 694 30.87 31.76 -18.17
CA VAL A 694 30.80 30.31 -17.92
C VAL A 694 30.29 30.01 -16.50
N ASP A 695 30.75 30.76 -15.49
CA ASP A 695 30.25 30.65 -14.11
C ASP A 695 28.75 30.94 -14.05
N LYS A 696 28.27 32.02 -14.67
CA LYS A 696 26.83 32.34 -14.77
C LYS A 696 26.05 31.26 -15.52
N GLY A 697 26.55 30.77 -16.64
CA GLY A 697 25.93 29.71 -17.44
C GLY A 697 25.78 28.39 -16.67
N THR A 698 26.83 27.98 -15.96
CA THR A 698 26.79 26.80 -15.07
C THR A 698 25.85 27.00 -13.88
N GLY A 699 25.69 28.22 -13.39
CA GLY A 699 24.65 28.57 -12.41
C GLY A 699 23.23 28.31 -12.94
N LYS A 700 22.93 28.78 -14.16
CA LYS A 700 21.63 28.53 -14.81
C LYS A 700 21.38 27.04 -15.07
N LEU A 701 22.42 26.29 -15.46
CA LEU A 701 22.31 24.83 -15.64
C LEU A 701 21.95 24.13 -14.33
N VAL A 702 22.58 24.50 -13.21
CA VAL A 702 22.25 23.95 -11.88
C VAL A 702 20.81 24.30 -11.47
N GLU A 703 20.34 25.51 -11.75
CA GLU A 703 18.94 25.88 -11.49
C GLU A 703 17.96 25.11 -12.38
N GLY A 704 18.30 24.93 -13.66
CA GLY A 704 17.52 24.14 -14.60
C GLY A 704 17.45 22.66 -14.20
N SER A 705 18.57 22.07 -13.76
CA SER A 705 18.61 20.68 -13.29
C SER A 705 17.80 20.49 -12.01
N LYS A 706 17.79 21.45 -11.08
CA LYS A 706 16.89 21.42 -9.91
C LYS A 706 15.43 21.38 -10.33
N LYS A 707 15.02 22.23 -11.28
CA LYS A 707 13.65 22.22 -11.82
C LYS A 707 13.32 20.89 -12.50
N LEU A 708 14.27 20.32 -13.24
CA LEU A 708 14.11 19.01 -13.87
C LEU A 708 13.94 17.89 -12.82
N VAL A 709 14.75 17.89 -11.76
CA VAL A 709 14.61 16.94 -10.64
C VAL A 709 13.21 17.06 -10.01
N THR A 710 12.74 18.27 -9.73
CA THR A 710 11.38 18.49 -9.21
C THR A 710 10.30 17.98 -10.18
N GLY A 711 10.43 18.27 -11.48
CA GLY A 711 9.49 17.83 -12.50
C GLY A 711 9.44 16.30 -12.65
N VAL A 712 10.61 15.64 -12.62
CA VAL A 712 10.69 14.18 -12.69
C VAL A 712 10.11 13.53 -11.42
N LYS A 713 10.34 14.10 -10.24
CA LYS A 713 9.69 13.65 -8.99
C LYS A 713 8.17 13.73 -9.08
N ALA A 714 7.64 14.85 -9.57
CA ALA A 714 6.20 15.01 -9.76
C ALA A 714 5.63 14.02 -10.80
N TYR A 715 6.36 13.79 -11.89
CA TYR A 715 6.01 12.78 -12.90
C TYR A 715 5.98 11.36 -12.30
N ALA A 716 7.02 10.97 -11.55
CA ALA A 716 7.09 9.67 -10.89
C ALA A 716 5.94 9.47 -9.88
N GLN A 717 5.60 10.51 -9.11
CA GLN A 717 4.43 10.50 -8.23
C GLN A 717 3.12 10.30 -9.00
N GLY A 718 2.96 10.96 -10.15
CA GLY A 718 1.80 10.78 -11.03
C GLY A 718 1.69 9.37 -11.60
N VAL A 719 2.81 8.78 -12.04
CA VAL A 719 2.88 7.39 -12.49
C VAL A 719 2.49 6.42 -11.36
N ASN A 720 2.99 6.66 -10.14
CA ASN A 720 2.65 5.84 -8.98
C ASN A 720 1.16 5.96 -8.60
N ALA A 721 0.58 7.17 -8.67
CA ALA A 721 -0.85 7.37 -8.45
C ALA A 721 -1.70 6.64 -9.51
N ALA A 722 -1.30 6.70 -10.78
CA ALA A 722 -1.94 5.94 -11.86
C ALA A 722 -1.82 4.42 -11.63
N ALA A 723 -0.67 3.93 -11.17
CA ALA A 723 -0.45 2.54 -10.80
C ALA A 723 -1.42 2.07 -9.70
N ILE A 724 -1.60 2.86 -8.64
CA ILE A 724 -2.56 2.58 -7.56
C ILE A 724 -4.00 2.57 -8.08
N GLY A 725 -4.35 3.54 -8.93
CA GLY A 725 -5.68 3.64 -9.54
C GLY A 725 -6.01 2.41 -10.39
N ILE A 726 -5.07 1.96 -11.23
CA ILE A 726 -5.30 0.78 -12.06
C ILE A 726 -5.34 -0.52 -11.25
N GLN A 727 -4.61 -0.59 -10.15
CA GLN A 727 -4.61 -1.75 -9.27
C GLN A 727 -5.95 -1.87 -8.51
N SER A 728 -6.54 -0.73 -8.15
CA SER A 728 -7.90 -0.65 -7.64
C SER A 728 -8.92 -1.09 -8.69
N LEU A 729 -8.78 -0.63 -9.95
CA LEU A 729 -9.62 -1.09 -11.06
C LEU A 729 -9.48 -2.60 -11.29
N SER A 730 -8.26 -3.15 -11.25
CA SER A 730 -8.02 -4.59 -11.38
C SER A 730 -8.74 -5.38 -10.29
N THR A 731 -8.69 -4.89 -9.05
CA THR A 731 -9.42 -5.49 -7.93
C THR A 731 -10.93 -5.44 -8.14
N GLY A 732 -11.47 -4.31 -8.62
CA GLY A 732 -12.87 -4.17 -8.99
C GLY A 732 -13.29 -5.12 -10.12
N MET A 733 -12.45 -5.27 -11.15
CA MET A 733 -12.69 -6.18 -12.26
C MET A 733 -12.68 -7.65 -11.84
N ASN A 734 -11.78 -8.06 -10.94
CA ASN A 734 -11.81 -9.42 -10.37
C ASN A 734 -13.11 -9.68 -9.58
N LYS A 735 -13.61 -8.67 -8.85
CA LYS A 735 -14.90 -8.78 -8.15
C LYS A 735 -16.06 -8.91 -9.13
N LEU A 736 -16.06 -8.11 -10.19
CA LEU A 736 -17.09 -8.14 -11.23
C LEU A 736 -17.10 -9.48 -11.98
N ASP A 737 -15.92 -10.00 -12.31
CA ASP A 737 -15.74 -11.32 -12.94
C ASP A 737 -16.31 -12.44 -12.05
N SER A 738 -16.00 -12.39 -10.75
CA SER A 738 -16.54 -13.34 -9.76
C SER A 738 -18.07 -13.24 -9.64
N ALA A 739 -18.61 -12.02 -9.60
CA ALA A 739 -20.05 -11.78 -9.54
C ALA A 739 -20.76 -12.25 -10.83
N GLY A 740 -20.13 -12.08 -12.00
CA GLY A 740 -20.59 -12.63 -13.27
C GLY A 740 -20.73 -14.15 -13.22
N GLY A 741 -19.71 -14.84 -12.70
CA GLY A 741 -19.77 -16.29 -12.48
C GLY A 741 -20.89 -16.73 -11.52
N GLN A 742 -21.13 -15.97 -10.46
CA GLN A 742 -22.26 -16.23 -9.55
C GLN A 742 -23.62 -16.03 -10.22
N LEU A 743 -23.76 -14.99 -11.05
CA LEU A 743 -24.97 -14.73 -11.82
C LEU A 743 -25.27 -15.87 -12.80
N THR A 744 -24.28 -16.29 -13.60
CA THR A 744 -24.43 -17.44 -14.51
C THR A 744 -24.84 -18.70 -13.75
N SER A 745 -24.18 -19.01 -12.62
CA SER A 745 -24.55 -20.17 -11.81
C SER A 745 -25.99 -20.09 -11.25
N GLY A 746 -26.44 -18.88 -10.86
CA GLY A 746 -27.81 -18.66 -10.42
C GLY A 746 -28.84 -18.88 -11.53
N ILE A 747 -28.54 -18.39 -12.73
CA ILE A 747 -29.36 -18.58 -13.94
C ILE A 747 -29.46 -20.08 -14.28
N ASP A 748 -28.34 -20.80 -14.28
CA ASP A 748 -28.32 -22.24 -14.60
C ASP A 748 -29.15 -23.07 -13.60
N LYS A 749 -29.11 -22.70 -12.31
CA LYS A 749 -29.97 -23.32 -11.29
C LYS A 749 -31.45 -23.06 -11.55
N LEU A 750 -31.80 -21.83 -11.94
CA LEU A 750 -33.18 -21.49 -12.25
C LEU A 750 -33.67 -22.21 -13.52
N ALA A 751 -32.81 -22.34 -14.54
CA ALA A 751 -33.09 -23.11 -15.74
C ALA A 751 -33.37 -24.58 -15.40
N THR A 752 -32.47 -25.20 -14.61
CA THR A 752 -32.64 -26.59 -14.14
C THR A 752 -33.92 -26.77 -13.32
N GLY A 753 -34.26 -25.79 -12.47
CA GLY A 753 -35.52 -25.79 -11.72
C GLY A 753 -36.75 -25.68 -12.62
N SER A 754 -36.69 -24.86 -13.68
CA SER A 754 -37.76 -24.74 -14.68
C SER A 754 -37.94 -26.05 -15.44
N ASP A 755 -36.86 -26.69 -15.88
CA ASP A 755 -36.91 -28.00 -16.54
C ASP A 755 -37.51 -29.07 -15.64
N THR A 756 -37.12 -29.07 -14.36
CA THR A 756 -37.67 -30.00 -13.36
C THR A 756 -39.17 -29.78 -13.15
N LEU A 757 -39.62 -28.52 -13.10
CA LEU A 757 -41.03 -28.19 -12.98
C LEU A 757 -41.81 -28.64 -14.23
N THR A 758 -41.30 -28.35 -15.43
CA THR A 758 -41.89 -28.80 -16.69
C THR A 758 -42.06 -30.32 -16.71
N GLU A 759 -41.02 -31.08 -16.35
CA GLU A 759 -41.09 -32.54 -16.34
C GLU A 759 -42.08 -33.06 -15.29
N GLY A 760 -42.09 -32.45 -14.10
CA GLY A 760 -43.06 -32.78 -13.06
C GLY A 760 -44.51 -32.51 -13.46
N LEU A 761 -44.76 -31.40 -14.18
CA LEU A 761 -46.09 -31.08 -14.72
C LEU A 761 -46.50 -32.04 -15.84
N LYS A 762 -45.59 -32.43 -16.72
CA LYS A 762 -45.83 -33.48 -17.73
C LYS A 762 -46.20 -34.79 -17.08
N THR A 763 -45.48 -35.21 -16.03
CA THR A 763 -45.83 -36.40 -15.25
C THR A 763 -47.19 -36.23 -14.58
N PHE A 764 -47.47 -35.11 -13.93
CA PHE A 764 -48.76 -34.87 -13.28
C PHE A 764 -49.94 -34.92 -14.27
N ASN A 765 -49.77 -34.34 -15.46
CA ASN A 765 -50.80 -34.36 -16.50
C ASN A 765 -51.01 -35.78 -17.08
N ASN A 766 -49.93 -36.43 -17.51
CA ASN A 766 -49.97 -37.72 -18.19
C ASN A 766 -50.31 -38.88 -17.24
N ASP A 767 -49.74 -38.90 -16.05
CA ASP A 767 -49.90 -40.01 -15.11
C ASP A 767 -50.98 -39.77 -14.06
N GLY A 768 -51.29 -38.53 -13.72
CA GLY A 768 -52.30 -38.17 -12.72
C GLY A 768 -53.64 -37.86 -13.36
N ILE A 769 -53.72 -36.70 -14.03
CA ILE A 769 -54.98 -36.16 -14.55
C ILE A 769 -55.56 -37.08 -15.64
N SER A 770 -54.75 -37.51 -16.60
CA SER A 770 -55.21 -38.38 -17.70
C SER A 770 -55.81 -39.69 -17.20
N LYS A 771 -55.14 -40.37 -16.24
CA LYS A 771 -55.66 -41.63 -15.67
C LYS A 771 -57.00 -41.46 -14.95
N LEU A 772 -57.21 -40.32 -14.29
CA LEU A 772 -58.46 -39.96 -13.62
C LEU A 772 -59.54 -39.54 -14.61
N SER A 773 -59.21 -38.76 -15.65
CA SER A 773 -60.16 -38.36 -16.71
C SER A 773 -60.68 -39.56 -17.50
N ASP A 774 -59.82 -40.55 -17.76
CA ASP A 774 -60.21 -41.83 -18.36
C ASP A 774 -61.23 -42.56 -17.47
N LEU A 775 -60.95 -42.65 -16.17
CA LEU A 775 -61.82 -43.37 -15.22
C LEU A 775 -63.16 -42.65 -15.05
N ALA A 776 -63.14 -41.32 -14.91
CA ALA A 776 -64.32 -40.46 -14.80
C ALA A 776 -65.13 -40.36 -16.10
N GLY A 777 -64.71 -41.04 -17.18
CA GLY A 777 -65.47 -41.10 -18.43
C GLY A 777 -66.42 -42.31 -18.51
N ASP A 778 -66.39 -42.98 -19.66
CA ASP A 778 -67.32 -44.07 -19.99
C ASP A 778 -67.28 -45.24 -18.99
N ASP A 779 -66.13 -45.48 -18.37
CA ASP A 779 -65.91 -46.58 -17.43
C ASP A 779 -66.73 -46.40 -16.15
N LEU A 780 -66.60 -45.26 -15.45
CA LEU A 780 -67.36 -44.97 -14.24
C LEU A 780 -68.86 -44.85 -14.51
N ASP A 781 -69.25 -44.18 -15.61
CA ASP A 781 -70.66 -44.08 -15.97
C ASP A 781 -71.24 -45.48 -16.27
N SER A 782 -70.49 -46.38 -16.92
CA SER A 782 -70.93 -47.76 -17.13
C SER A 782 -71.10 -48.52 -15.81
N VAL A 783 -70.17 -48.41 -14.87
CA VAL A 783 -70.26 -49.06 -13.55
C VAL A 783 -71.47 -48.54 -12.76
N ILE A 784 -71.72 -47.23 -12.77
CA ILE A 784 -72.91 -46.63 -12.12
C ILE A 784 -74.20 -47.17 -12.73
N ASN A 785 -74.25 -47.31 -14.06
CA ASN A 785 -75.42 -47.86 -14.74
C ASN A 785 -75.63 -49.35 -14.43
N HIS A 786 -74.57 -50.15 -14.28
CA HIS A 786 -74.68 -51.53 -13.79
C HIS A 786 -75.16 -51.56 -12.34
N PHE A 787 -74.65 -50.69 -11.46
CA PHE A 787 -75.11 -50.59 -10.08
C PHE A 787 -76.60 -50.24 -9.98
N LYS A 788 -77.09 -49.27 -10.77
CA LYS A 788 -78.53 -48.95 -10.88
C LYS A 788 -79.34 -50.16 -11.33
N ALA A 789 -78.82 -50.97 -12.24
CA ALA A 789 -79.48 -52.18 -12.72
C ALA A 789 -79.51 -53.30 -11.67
N VAL A 790 -78.43 -53.49 -10.90
CA VAL A 790 -78.36 -54.40 -9.74
C VAL A 790 -79.35 -53.97 -8.66
N LYS A 791 -79.38 -52.68 -8.29
CA LYS A 791 -80.37 -52.11 -7.36
C LYS A 791 -81.81 -52.34 -7.84
N LYS A 792 -82.07 -52.26 -9.14
CA LYS A 792 -83.38 -52.57 -9.72
C LYS A 792 -83.72 -54.06 -9.62
N ALA A 793 -82.75 -54.95 -9.85
CA ALA A 793 -82.92 -56.39 -9.66
C ALA A 793 -83.23 -56.75 -8.21
N ASP A 794 -82.54 -56.10 -7.26
CA ASP A 794 -82.81 -56.22 -5.83
C ASP A 794 -84.27 -55.93 -5.47
N LYS A 795 -84.81 -54.82 -5.99
CA LYS A 795 -86.20 -54.41 -5.76
C LYS A 795 -87.23 -55.39 -6.34
N ARG A 796 -86.89 -56.19 -7.34
CA ARG A 796 -87.82 -57.12 -8.02
C ARG A 796 -87.97 -58.45 -7.31
N TYR A 797 -87.02 -58.88 -6.49
CA TYR A 797 -87.10 -60.16 -5.79
C TYR A 797 -87.98 -60.02 -4.53
N GLN A 798 -89.25 -60.41 -4.64
CA GLN A 798 -90.29 -60.15 -3.62
C GLN A 798 -90.76 -61.40 -2.86
N SER A 799 -90.68 -62.59 -3.43
CA SER A 799 -91.11 -63.85 -2.80
C SER A 799 -90.41 -65.07 -3.39
N PHE A 800 -90.19 -66.10 -2.57
CA PHE A 800 -89.68 -67.41 -2.99
C PHE A 800 -90.81 -68.43 -3.19
N GLY A 801 -91.75 -68.52 -2.24
CA GLY A 801 -92.95 -69.36 -2.29
C GLY A 801 -94.08 -68.77 -3.16
N GLY A 802 -93.88 -67.60 -3.73
CA GLY A 802 -94.86 -66.85 -4.52
C GLY A 802 -95.67 -65.86 -3.67
N ILE A 803 -96.20 -64.83 -4.33
CA ILE A 803 -96.96 -63.75 -3.68
C ILE A 803 -98.08 -63.27 -4.61
N LYS A 804 -99.18 -62.78 -4.05
CA LYS A 804 -100.23 -62.14 -4.84
C LYS A 804 -99.69 -60.98 -5.67
N LYS A 805 -100.15 -60.91 -6.93
CA LYS A 805 -99.83 -59.81 -7.85
C LYS A 805 -100.25 -58.45 -7.25
N GLY A 806 -99.29 -57.53 -7.16
CA GLY A 806 -99.51 -56.17 -6.63
C GLY A 806 -99.25 -56.02 -5.13
N ALA A 807 -99.00 -57.13 -4.41
CA ALA A 807 -98.53 -57.07 -3.03
C ALA A 807 -97.03 -56.75 -2.95
N GLU A 808 -96.59 -56.17 -1.83
CA GLU A 808 -95.17 -55.97 -1.55
C GLU A 808 -94.64 -57.12 -0.69
N GLY A 809 -93.55 -57.73 -1.16
CA GLY A 809 -92.93 -58.87 -0.50
C GLY A 809 -91.50 -58.59 -0.05
N SER A 810 -91.09 -59.24 1.03
CA SER A 810 -89.71 -59.30 1.50
C SER A 810 -89.34 -60.74 1.83
N VAL A 811 -88.21 -61.23 1.30
CA VAL A 811 -87.73 -62.60 1.54
C VAL A 811 -86.42 -62.57 2.30
N LYS A 812 -86.32 -63.44 3.29
CA LYS A 812 -85.04 -63.81 3.91
C LYS A 812 -84.91 -65.32 3.91
N PHE A 813 -83.70 -65.80 3.66
CA PHE A 813 -83.35 -67.20 3.81
C PHE A 813 -82.53 -67.34 5.08
N VAL A 814 -82.80 -68.37 5.86
CA VAL A 814 -82.04 -68.74 7.03
C VAL A 814 -81.57 -70.16 6.80
N ILE A 815 -80.30 -70.30 6.46
CA ILE A 815 -79.66 -71.57 6.17
C ILE A 815 -78.93 -72.03 7.42
N GLU A 816 -79.36 -73.12 8.00
CA GLU A 816 -78.77 -73.74 9.19
C GLU A 816 -78.05 -75.02 8.78
N THR A 817 -76.76 -75.12 9.11
CA THR A 817 -76.00 -76.37 8.91
C THR A 817 -75.95 -77.18 10.19
N ASP A 818 -76.10 -78.49 10.06
CA ASP A 818 -75.94 -79.42 11.18
C ASP A 818 -74.60 -79.23 11.94
N ALA A 819 -74.66 -79.54 13.24
CA ALA A 819 -73.48 -79.56 14.10
C ALA A 819 -72.54 -80.72 13.72
N ILE A 820 -71.25 -80.54 13.98
CA ILE A 820 -70.21 -81.57 13.88
C ILE A 820 -69.76 -81.90 15.30
N GLU A 821 -70.13 -83.07 15.79
CA GLU A 821 -69.84 -83.57 17.13
C GLU A 821 -69.28 -84.99 17.04
N THR A 822 -68.51 -85.43 18.04
CA THR A 822 -68.08 -86.84 18.12
C THR A 822 -69.28 -87.72 18.52
N GLU A 823 -69.50 -88.85 17.84
CA GLU A 823 -70.50 -89.83 18.29
C GLU A 823 -70.12 -90.34 19.69
N ASP A 824 -70.91 -89.99 20.71
CA ASP A 824 -70.87 -90.68 22.00
C ASP A 824 -71.38 -92.12 21.78
N GLU A 825 -70.53 -93.14 21.98
CA GLU A 825 -70.90 -94.57 21.91
C GLU A 825 -72.19 -94.95 22.69
#